data_AF-A0A433VQD3-F1
#
_entry.id   AF-A0A433VQD3-F1
#
_cell.length_a   1.000
_cell.length_b   1.000
_cell.length_c   1.000
_cell.angle_alpha   90.00
_cell.angle_beta   90.00
_cell.angle_gamma   90.00
#
_symmetry.space_group_name_H-M   'P 1'
#
loop_
_entity.id
_entity.type
_entity.pdbx_description
1 polymer ?
#
loop_
_entity_poly.entity_id
_entity_poly.type
_entity_poly.pdbx_seq_one_letter_code
_entity_poly.pdbx_strand_id
1 'polypeptide(L)'
;MSNSLKHQLKEYYQRSLSLSTELPISSSPTPLSASSSSSSAVAADVSGGLGNISGNINYRGTAPQVVDSDLTITNVGTLNGARVLIGNFDASKDRLGIDGATSGSSPDGVNWNYDQARGVLTLDSATALSSDVYQGLLRRVTYANTDGSNPGAARNIQFSLGNLLANPENGHFYEFVTGENNVGISWTDARTAAEGRNYLGKRGYLATITTQAEQDFIQSRVSGNGWIGASDAITEGDWRWVTGPEGLEADTSGIGRLYWRGTSTGAAIDGRYNNWDLQRNEPNNSTDGGKPDGEDYAHIVGNANAGNIGKWNDLPNQQDYTNFAAYRPQGYVVEYGGLPTDSSPTVSASVTLNFTGAVGNAGTPAVGASSRVPNFGGTPNASGFNTPEILWRNYGNGSLSGGNAVWGINYDPANPTNPFSLSTDTRLTKAIREVRDTDWEIEGLYDVDNNGITDIFWRNYGNGPDSGKNAVWFMTFDANTGIDVDLSSTTRTQTLRPVEDTNWEMEGVTNFGGSSGPQILWRNYRTGDIAIWAYNYDSNVAGTGALTLDLSRSRTLARRVPTDWTIEGWADFNNDAIPDILWRNYRTGENAIWKLNNTTTGNNPYFNDADGYVITPIADTQWEVADVIDFDTDGVADILWRNYRTGGIGIWGMQNSGDYDPAETNAIITPPVTDTQWRIDGTADFTGDGVPDWVWRNYRTGETNMWAMKRDASNGDRYAFDAGSVIFRVEDVTWEIEGPSPSRDRV
;
A
#
# COMPACT_ATOMS: atom_id res chain seq x y z
N MET A 1 63.00 -31.12 -9.09
CA MET A 1 62.23 -30.85 -7.85
C MET A 1 61.60 -32.15 -7.39
N SER A 2 61.74 -32.49 -6.10
CA SER A 2 61.67 -33.86 -5.58
C SER A 2 60.24 -34.40 -5.45
N ASN A 3 60.13 -35.72 -5.23
CA ASN A 3 58.88 -36.42 -4.87
C ASN A 3 58.19 -35.88 -3.60
N SER A 4 58.82 -34.93 -2.90
CA SER A 4 58.19 -34.12 -1.85
C SER A 4 57.12 -33.15 -2.39
N LEU A 5 57.24 -32.68 -3.64
CA LEU A 5 56.22 -31.80 -4.26
C LEU A 5 54.99 -32.58 -4.76
N LYS A 6 55.14 -33.87 -5.08
CA LYS A 6 54.00 -34.75 -5.47
C LYS A 6 53.22 -35.31 -4.28
N HIS A 7 53.81 -35.35 -3.08
CA HIS A 7 53.09 -35.74 -1.86
C HIS A 7 52.35 -34.56 -1.21
N GLN A 8 52.92 -33.35 -1.26
CA GLN A 8 52.23 -32.14 -0.75
C GLN A 8 51.04 -31.69 -1.61
N LEU A 9 51.03 -31.99 -2.92
CA LEU A 9 49.85 -31.75 -3.78
C LEU A 9 48.74 -32.80 -3.61
N LYS A 10 49.04 -33.98 -3.06
CA LYS A 10 48.04 -35.05 -2.83
C LYS A 10 47.35 -34.93 -1.47
N GLU A 11 48.03 -34.40 -0.45
CA GLU A 11 47.42 -34.10 0.85
C GLU A 11 46.59 -32.80 0.86
N TYR A 12 46.88 -31.84 -0.03
CA TYR A 12 46.01 -30.66 -0.20
C TYR A 12 44.67 -31.00 -0.88
N TYR A 13 44.66 -31.97 -1.81
CA TYR A 13 43.45 -32.43 -2.50
C TYR A 13 42.55 -33.37 -1.66
N GLN A 14 43.10 -34.04 -0.63
CA GLN A 14 42.30 -34.91 0.25
C GLN A 14 41.81 -34.23 1.54
N ARG A 15 42.36 -33.07 1.93
CA ARG A 15 41.78 -32.24 3.00
C ARG A 15 40.68 -31.27 2.55
N SER A 16 40.49 -31.06 1.24
CA SER A 16 39.36 -30.28 0.71
C SER A 16 38.08 -31.10 0.50
N LEU A 17 38.07 -32.39 0.85
CA LEU A 17 36.94 -33.31 0.65
C LEU A 17 36.18 -33.68 1.93
N SER A 18 36.48 -33.06 3.09
CA SER A 18 35.78 -33.38 4.34
C SER A 18 35.36 -32.20 5.23
N LEU A 19 35.34 -30.96 4.71
CA LEU A 19 34.71 -29.82 5.39
C LEU A 19 34.10 -28.85 4.38
N SER A 20 32.95 -29.25 3.82
CA SER A 20 31.93 -28.32 3.37
C SER A 20 30.59 -29.04 3.50
N THR A 21 29.91 -28.75 4.60
CA THR A 21 28.48 -28.95 4.78
C THR A 21 27.73 -28.33 3.60
N GLU A 22 26.87 -29.14 2.98
CA GLU A 22 25.80 -28.82 2.03
C GLU A 22 25.77 -27.37 1.50
N LEU A 23 26.29 -27.18 0.28
CA LEU A 23 25.77 -26.16 -0.62
C LEU A 23 24.53 -26.77 -1.31
N PRO A 24 23.38 -26.08 -1.33
CA PRO A 24 22.21 -26.60 -2.01
C PRO A 24 22.51 -26.65 -3.50
N ILE A 25 22.42 -27.87 -4.01
CA ILE A 25 22.20 -28.21 -5.41
C ILE A 25 21.10 -27.27 -5.91
N SER A 26 21.33 -26.50 -6.98
CA SER A 26 20.23 -25.76 -7.60
C SER A 26 19.22 -26.78 -8.11
N SER A 27 18.19 -27.04 -7.32
CA SER A 27 16.99 -27.68 -7.81
C SER A 27 16.44 -26.75 -8.88
N SER A 28 16.49 -27.22 -10.13
CA SER A 28 15.65 -26.69 -11.20
C SER A 28 14.27 -26.41 -10.62
N PRO A 29 13.65 -25.25 -10.91
CA PRO A 29 12.34 -24.95 -10.37
C PRO A 29 11.40 -26.10 -10.77
N THR A 30 10.90 -26.81 -9.76
CA THR A 30 9.69 -27.61 -9.91
C THR A 30 8.63 -26.72 -10.57
N PRO A 31 8.02 -27.17 -11.69
CA PRO A 31 7.03 -26.37 -12.40
C PRO A 31 5.86 -26.04 -11.47
N LEU A 32 5.34 -24.83 -11.58
CA LEU A 32 4.08 -24.45 -10.96
C LEU A 32 2.97 -25.33 -11.55
N SER A 33 2.51 -26.27 -10.72
CA SER A 33 1.59 -27.40 -10.96
C SER A 33 2.25 -28.72 -11.41
N ALA A 34 2.47 -29.59 -10.44
CA ALA A 34 2.23 -31.02 -10.63
C ALA A 34 1.27 -31.46 -9.53
N SER A 35 -0.03 -31.16 -9.67
CA SER A 35 -1.01 -32.05 -9.05
C SER A 35 -1.07 -33.30 -9.93
N SER A 36 -0.42 -34.37 -9.46
CA SER A 36 -0.79 -35.70 -9.88
C SER A 36 -2.26 -35.94 -9.52
N SER A 37 -2.99 -36.52 -10.47
CA SER A 37 -4.40 -36.91 -10.45
C SER A 37 -5.42 -35.78 -10.66
N SER A 38 -5.88 -35.70 -11.92
CA SER A 38 -7.27 -35.50 -12.32
C SER A 38 -8.23 -35.02 -11.22
N SER A 39 -8.38 -33.71 -11.10
CA SER A 39 -9.68 -33.15 -10.74
C SER A 39 -10.04 -32.12 -11.82
N SER A 40 -11.08 -32.45 -12.56
CA SER A 40 -11.67 -31.60 -13.59
C SER A 40 -11.89 -30.20 -13.02
N ALA A 41 -11.23 -29.20 -13.59
CA ALA A 41 -11.45 -27.80 -13.25
C ALA A 41 -12.88 -27.43 -13.65
N VAL A 42 -13.80 -27.46 -12.69
CA VAL A 42 -15.16 -26.97 -12.87
C VAL A 42 -15.37 -25.87 -11.84
N ALA A 43 -15.01 -24.64 -12.22
CA ALA A 43 -15.68 -23.48 -11.66
C ALA A 43 -16.98 -23.32 -12.48
N ALA A 44 -18.09 -23.82 -11.93
CA ALA A 44 -19.39 -23.71 -12.58
C ALA A 44 -19.94 -22.30 -12.36
N ASP A 45 -20.08 -21.56 -13.46
CA ASP A 45 -20.83 -20.29 -13.61
C ASP A 45 -20.26 -19.09 -12.82
N VAL A 46 -19.92 -18.01 -13.55
CA VAL A 46 -19.27 -16.83 -12.96
C VAL A 46 -20.01 -15.56 -13.35
N SER A 47 -20.57 -14.88 -12.34
CA SER A 47 -21.24 -13.58 -12.49
C SER A 47 -20.65 -12.48 -11.58
N GLY A 48 -19.52 -12.75 -10.92
CA GLY A 48 -18.76 -11.75 -10.14
C GLY A 48 -17.35 -12.20 -9.77
N GLY A 49 -16.64 -11.39 -8.98
CA GLY A 49 -15.23 -11.56 -8.63
C GLY A 49 -14.87 -11.02 -7.24
N LEU A 50 -13.58 -10.82 -6.98
CA LEU A 50 -13.08 -10.10 -5.80
C LEU A 50 -13.64 -8.68 -5.79
N GLY A 51 -14.27 -8.31 -4.67
CA GLY A 51 -14.75 -6.97 -4.36
C GLY A 51 -14.23 -6.53 -2.99
N ASN A 52 -14.15 -5.21 -2.74
CA ASN A 52 -13.65 -4.59 -1.51
C ASN A 52 -12.34 -5.22 -0.99
N ILE A 53 -11.22 -4.77 -1.55
CA ILE A 53 -9.89 -5.06 -1.02
C ILE A 53 -9.26 -3.75 -0.57
N SER A 54 -8.67 -3.71 0.63
CA SER A 54 -8.08 -2.53 1.25
C SER A 54 -6.73 -2.19 0.59
N GLY A 55 -6.55 -0.96 0.10
CA GLY A 55 -5.44 -0.62 -0.78
C GLY A 55 -4.05 -0.58 -0.12
N ASN A 56 -3.97 -0.24 1.17
CA ASN A 56 -2.69 0.01 1.84
C ASN A 56 -2.73 -0.49 3.30
N ILE A 57 -1.75 -1.29 3.71
CA ILE A 57 -1.54 -1.73 5.10
C ILE A 57 -0.10 -1.44 5.54
N ASN A 58 0.07 -0.84 6.71
CA ASN A 58 1.40 -0.61 7.29
C ASN A 58 1.78 -1.78 8.19
N TYR A 59 2.88 -2.45 7.85
CA TYR A 59 3.39 -3.58 8.61
C TYR A 59 4.48 -3.14 9.60
N ARG A 60 4.24 -3.33 10.90
CA ARG A 60 4.98 -2.64 11.99
C ARG A 60 5.84 -3.53 12.91
N GLY A 61 6.10 -4.81 12.59
CA GLY A 61 6.82 -5.68 13.53
C GLY A 61 7.20 -7.06 12.99
N THR A 62 7.35 -8.07 13.86
CA THR A 62 7.60 -9.48 13.46
C THR A 62 6.37 -10.38 13.60
N ALA A 63 5.30 -9.85 14.19
CA ALA A 63 4.04 -10.58 14.33
C ALA A 63 3.31 -10.66 12.98
N PRO A 64 2.66 -11.79 12.66
CA PRO A 64 1.80 -11.87 11.49
C PRO A 64 0.66 -10.86 11.57
N GLN A 65 0.46 -10.09 10.50
CA GLN A 65 -0.60 -9.10 10.35
C GLN A 65 -1.56 -9.53 9.26
N VAL A 66 -2.87 -9.43 9.52
CA VAL A 66 -3.90 -9.73 8.52
C VAL A 66 -3.78 -8.73 7.37
N VAL A 67 -3.75 -9.25 6.15
CA VAL A 67 -3.54 -8.46 4.93
C VAL A 67 -4.85 -7.85 4.41
N ASP A 68 -5.98 -8.50 4.65
CA ASP A 68 -7.27 -7.90 4.33
C ASP A 68 -8.39 -8.66 5.04
N SER A 69 -8.93 -8.13 6.14
CA SER A 69 -10.02 -8.79 6.86
C SER A 69 -11.40 -8.61 6.20
N ASP A 70 -11.52 -7.67 5.26
CA ASP A 70 -12.79 -7.24 4.70
C ASP A 70 -13.03 -7.81 3.29
N LEU A 71 -11.99 -8.37 2.65
CA LEU A 71 -12.01 -9.01 1.33
C LEU A 71 -13.33 -9.72 1.06
N THR A 72 -14.05 -9.28 0.02
CA THR A 72 -15.29 -9.94 -0.41
C THR A 72 -15.08 -10.70 -1.71
N ILE A 73 -15.73 -11.86 -1.83
CA ILE A 73 -15.90 -12.59 -3.08
C ILE A 73 -17.37 -12.44 -3.48
N THR A 74 -17.63 -11.73 -4.56
CA THR A 74 -18.98 -11.49 -5.08
C THR A 74 -19.32 -12.49 -6.18
N ASN A 75 -20.48 -13.14 -6.09
CA ASN A 75 -21.09 -13.94 -7.17
C ASN A 75 -20.17 -14.98 -7.84
N VAL A 76 -19.42 -15.75 -7.04
CA VAL A 76 -18.65 -16.92 -7.50
C VAL A 76 -19.35 -18.19 -7.00
N GLY A 77 -19.64 -19.17 -7.86
CA GLY A 77 -20.33 -20.41 -7.47
C GLY A 77 -19.49 -21.28 -6.54
N THR A 78 -18.61 -22.10 -7.14
CA THR A 78 -17.68 -22.96 -6.39
C THR A 78 -16.24 -22.77 -6.86
N LEU A 79 -15.29 -22.94 -5.93
CA LEU A 79 -13.85 -22.84 -6.12
C LEU A 79 -13.16 -24.11 -5.62
N ASN A 80 -12.08 -24.50 -6.28
CA ASN A 80 -11.19 -25.59 -5.85
C ASN A 80 -9.79 -25.08 -5.43
N GLY A 81 -9.57 -23.77 -5.51
CA GLY A 81 -8.35 -23.15 -5.02
C GLY A 81 -8.38 -21.62 -4.99
N ALA A 82 -7.36 -21.06 -4.35
CA ALA A 82 -6.98 -19.65 -4.40
C ALA A 82 -5.46 -19.51 -4.25
N ARG A 83 -4.90 -18.37 -4.66
CA ARG A 83 -3.47 -18.04 -4.55
C ARG A 83 -3.31 -16.67 -3.93
N VAL A 84 -2.30 -16.52 -3.08
CA VAL A 84 -1.85 -15.21 -2.61
C VAL A 84 -0.35 -15.08 -2.86
N LEU A 85 0.07 -14.02 -3.54
CA LEU A 85 1.46 -13.76 -3.89
C LEU A 85 1.99 -12.54 -3.18
N ILE A 86 3.27 -12.54 -2.87
CA ILE A 86 4.02 -11.38 -2.45
C ILE A 86 4.86 -10.87 -3.63
N GLY A 87 4.54 -9.70 -4.16
CA GLY A 87 5.38 -8.94 -5.10
C GLY A 87 6.52 -8.23 -4.38
N ASN A 88 7.67 -8.12 -5.05
CA ASN A 88 8.93 -7.56 -4.50
C ASN A 88 9.43 -8.27 -3.22
N PHE A 89 9.12 -9.56 -3.06
CA PHE A 89 9.40 -10.31 -1.82
C PHE A 89 10.87 -10.67 -1.62
N ASP A 90 11.29 -10.72 -0.35
CA ASP A 90 12.57 -11.26 0.09
C ASP A 90 12.34 -12.66 0.67
N ALA A 91 12.78 -13.69 -0.08
CA ALA A 91 12.63 -15.09 0.30
C ALA A 91 13.25 -15.42 1.68
N SER A 92 14.25 -14.67 2.14
CA SER A 92 14.86 -14.91 3.44
C SER A 92 13.97 -14.46 4.61
N LYS A 93 13.07 -13.48 4.39
CA LYS A 93 12.36 -12.74 5.43
C LYS A 93 10.84 -12.80 5.37
N ASP A 94 10.27 -12.73 4.17
CA ASP A 94 8.83 -12.54 3.99
C ASP A 94 8.09 -13.87 4.07
N ARG A 95 6.95 -13.91 4.77
CA ARG A 95 6.09 -15.08 4.91
C ARG A 95 4.63 -14.69 4.74
N LEU A 96 3.87 -15.48 3.99
CA LEU A 96 2.41 -15.48 4.05
C LEU A 96 1.92 -16.69 4.84
N GLY A 97 0.75 -16.56 5.45
CA GLY A 97 0.08 -17.66 6.15
C GLY A 97 -1.41 -17.39 6.32
N ILE A 98 -2.10 -18.31 6.97
CA ILE A 98 -3.48 -18.12 7.46
C ILE A 98 -3.41 -18.12 8.99
N ASP A 99 -3.89 -17.06 9.63
CA ASP A 99 -3.71 -16.80 11.07
C ASP A 99 -2.24 -16.97 11.53
N GLY A 100 -1.29 -16.52 10.70
CA GLY A 100 0.15 -16.65 10.96
C GLY A 100 0.75 -18.02 10.66
N ALA A 101 -0.04 -19.04 10.32
CA ALA A 101 0.46 -20.37 9.99
C ALA A 101 0.79 -20.49 8.49
N THR A 102 2.04 -20.81 8.15
CA THR A 102 2.52 -20.97 6.76
C THR A 102 2.04 -22.27 6.09
N SER A 103 1.49 -23.22 6.85
CA SER A 103 0.83 -24.42 6.32
C SER A 103 -0.27 -24.91 7.26
N GLY A 104 -1.26 -25.61 6.73
CA GLY A 104 -2.37 -26.15 7.52
C GLY A 104 -3.54 -26.62 6.66
N SER A 105 -4.65 -26.94 7.31
CA SER A 105 -5.88 -27.38 6.67
C SER A 105 -7.12 -26.78 7.35
N SER A 106 -8.12 -26.39 6.58
CA SER A 106 -9.42 -25.96 7.11
C SER A 106 -10.30 -27.17 7.45
N PRO A 107 -11.31 -27.02 8.34
CA PRO A 107 -12.32 -28.05 8.58
C PRO A 107 -13.07 -28.48 7.31
N ASP A 108 -13.18 -27.57 6.33
CA ASP A 108 -13.84 -27.80 5.04
C ASP A 108 -12.95 -28.50 4.01
N GLY A 109 -11.70 -28.85 4.36
CA GLY A 109 -10.78 -29.61 3.51
C GLY A 109 -9.94 -28.78 2.54
N VAL A 110 -9.80 -27.47 2.78
CA VAL A 110 -8.84 -26.62 2.05
C VAL A 110 -7.49 -26.72 2.73
N ASN A 111 -6.47 -27.21 2.03
CA ASN A 111 -5.09 -27.25 2.51
C ASN A 111 -4.35 -26.01 2.03
N TRP A 112 -3.57 -25.38 2.91
CA TRP A 112 -2.69 -24.30 2.52
C TRP A 112 -1.22 -24.59 2.79
N ASN A 113 -0.36 -24.02 1.96
CA ASN A 113 1.09 -24.13 2.06
C ASN A 113 1.77 -22.92 1.43
N TYR A 114 2.70 -22.31 2.16
CA TYR A 114 3.51 -21.19 1.68
C TYR A 114 4.83 -21.69 1.08
N ASP A 115 5.09 -21.35 -0.17
CA ASP A 115 6.37 -21.57 -0.83
C ASP A 115 7.29 -20.37 -0.61
N GLN A 116 8.22 -20.52 0.34
CA GLN A 116 9.18 -19.49 0.70
C GLN A 116 10.09 -19.06 -0.45
N ALA A 117 10.46 -19.98 -1.34
CA ALA A 117 11.36 -19.66 -2.46
C ALA A 117 10.67 -18.81 -3.52
N ARG A 118 9.33 -18.85 -3.57
CA ARG A 118 8.52 -18.23 -4.63
C ARG A 118 7.60 -17.12 -4.14
N GLY A 119 7.43 -16.95 -2.83
CA GLY A 119 6.55 -15.92 -2.28
C GLY A 119 5.06 -16.21 -2.49
N VAL A 120 4.67 -17.48 -2.61
CA VAL A 120 3.29 -17.87 -2.97
C VAL A 120 2.65 -18.71 -1.86
N LEU A 121 1.48 -18.29 -1.38
CA LEU A 121 0.59 -19.09 -0.55
C LEU A 121 -0.45 -19.78 -1.44
N THR A 122 -0.45 -21.11 -1.45
CA THR A 122 -1.44 -21.93 -2.16
C THR A 122 -2.55 -22.33 -1.20
N LEU A 123 -3.82 -22.22 -1.61
CA LEU A 123 -4.97 -22.76 -0.91
C LEU A 123 -5.69 -23.71 -1.89
N ASP A 124 -5.68 -25.02 -1.66
CA ASP A 124 -6.22 -26.02 -2.58
C ASP A 124 -7.16 -27.00 -1.86
N SER A 125 -8.24 -27.40 -2.54
CA SER A 125 -9.13 -28.48 -2.09
C SER A 125 -9.26 -29.55 -3.17
N ALA A 126 -9.45 -30.81 -2.75
CA ALA A 126 -9.65 -31.93 -3.68
C ALA A 126 -11.02 -31.86 -4.40
N THR A 127 -11.99 -31.17 -3.80
CA THR A 127 -13.36 -31.00 -4.30
C THR A 127 -13.70 -29.52 -4.40
N ALA A 128 -14.54 -29.12 -5.36
CA ALA A 128 -15.03 -27.74 -5.44
C ALA A 128 -15.93 -27.41 -4.22
N LEU A 129 -15.64 -26.29 -3.55
CA LEU A 129 -16.33 -25.79 -2.36
C LEU A 129 -16.97 -24.42 -2.65
N SER A 130 -17.92 -23.99 -1.80
CA SER A 130 -18.52 -22.65 -1.92
C SER A 130 -17.46 -21.55 -1.85
N SER A 131 -17.65 -20.47 -2.61
CA SER A 131 -16.79 -19.28 -2.54
C SER A 131 -16.72 -18.68 -1.13
N ASP A 132 -17.75 -18.85 -0.31
CA ASP A 132 -17.77 -18.35 1.09
C ASP A 132 -16.67 -18.97 1.95
N VAL A 133 -16.32 -20.25 1.69
CA VAL A 133 -15.23 -20.94 2.39
C VAL A 133 -13.89 -20.25 2.07
N TYR A 134 -13.66 -19.95 0.79
CA TYR A 134 -12.46 -19.25 0.36
C TYR A 134 -12.43 -17.80 0.83
N GLN A 135 -13.57 -17.10 0.83
CA GLN A 135 -13.65 -15.74 1.38
C GLN A 135 -13.23 -15.72 2.85
N GLY A 136 -13.75 -16.65 3.67
CA GLY A 136 -13.38 -16.75 5.09
C GLY A 136 -11.90 -17.04 5.32
N LEU A 137 -11.27 -17.85 4.45
CA LEU A 137 -9.84 -18.15 4.52
C LEU A 137 -8.96 -17.00 4.01
N LEU A 138 -9.33 -16.37 2.90
CA LEU A 138 -8.59 -15.23 2.33
C LEU A 138 -8.61 -14.02 3.26
N ARG A 139 -9.71 -13.80 4.01
CA ARG A 139 -9.80 -12.76 5.06
C ARG A 139 -8.84 -12.94 6.24
N ARG A 140 -8.29 -14.14 6.39
CA ARG A 140 -7.37 -14.54 7.46
C ARG A 140 -5.93 -14.65 6.97
N VAL A 141 -5.68 -14.29 5.71
CA VAL A 141 -4.32 -14.27 5.17
C VAL A 141 -3.52 -13.22 5.91
N THR A 142 -2.38 -13.64 6.44
CA THR A 142 -1.45 -12.79 7.17
C THR A 142 -0.13 -12.67 6.43
N TYR A 143 0.48 -11.50 6.47
CA TYR A 143 1.89 -11.29 6.14
C TYR A 143 2.72 -11.22 7.43
N ALA A 144 3.90 -11.83 7.43
CA ALA A 144 4.88 -11.73 8.51
C ALA A 144 6.30 -11.55 7.95
N ASN A 145 7.12 -10.77 8.66
CA ASN A 145 8.55 -10.68 8.43
C ASN A 145 9.29 -11.43 9.56
N THR A 146 10.16 -12.38 9.18
CA THR A 146 10.94 -13.17 10.14
C THR A 146 12.15 -12.44 10.71
N ASP A 147 12.46 -11.25 10.18
CA ASP A 147 13.49 -10.34 10.66
C ASP A 147 12.80 -9.09 11.25
N GLY A 148 13.18 -8.68 12.47
CA GLY A 148 12.58 -7.51 13.14
C GLY A 148 13.00 -6.16 12.59
N SER A 149 13.81 -6.14 11.53
CA SER A 149 14.17 -4.93 10.80
C SER A 149 13.13 -4.56 9.74
N ASN A 150 13.06 -3.27 9.37
CA ASN A 150 12.24 -2.80 8.26
C ASN A 150 12.64 -3.57 6.96
N PRO A 151 11.72 -4.33 6.32
CA PRO A 151 12.01 -5.11 5.12
C PRO A 151 12.19 -4.27 3.83
N GLY A 152 12.17 -2.93 3.91
CA GLY A 152 12.55 -2.03 2.82
C GLY A 152 11.36 -1.61 1.95
N ALA A 153 11.44 -1.85 0.63
CA ALA A 153 10.41 -1.41 -0.31
C ALA A 153 9.05 -2.06 -0.07
N ALA A 154 7.95 -1.37 -0.38
CA ALA A 154 6.60 -1.93 -0.24
C ALA A 154 6.44 -3.30 -0.93
N ARG A 155 5.66 -4.19 -0.30
CA ARG A 155 5.27 -5.49 -0.89
C ARG A 155 3.89 -5.34 -1.49
N ASN A 156 3.68 -5.90 -2.68
CA ASN A 156 2.34 -5.98 -3.25
C ASN A 156 1.77 -7.38 -2.96
N ILE A 157 0.76 -7.49 -2.12
CA ILE A 157 0.09 -8.76 -1.86
C ILE A 157 -1.07 -8.95 -2.83
N GLN A 158 -0.89 -9.84 -3.80
CA GLN A 158 -1.89 -10.12 -4.81
C GLN A 158 -2.71 -11.36 -4.44
N PHE A 159 -4.00 -11.17 -4.27
CA PHE A 159 -5.00 -12.24 -4.14
C PHE A 159 -5.48 -12.65 -5.53
N SER A 160 -5.62 -13.96 -5.76
CA SER A 160 -6.17 -14.53 -6.98
C SER A 160 -7.10 -15.67 -6.64
N LEU A 161 -8.29 -15.68 -7.24
CA LEU A 161 -9.20 -16.81 -7.17
C LEU A 161 -8.75 -17.92 -8.10
N GLY A 162 -9.09 -19.16 -7.73
CA GLY A 162 -8.73 -20.36 -8.46
C GLY A 162 -7.30 -20.85 -8.22
N ASN A 163 -6.97 -21.98 -8.84
CA ASN A 163 -5.72 -22.71 -8.61
C ASN A 163 -4.55 -22.27 -9.51
N LEU A 164 -4.82 -21.45 -10.53
CA LEU A 164 -3.83 -20.87 -11.43
C LEU A 164 -3.41 -19.47 -10.99
N LEU A 165 -2.16 -19.13 -11.27
CA LEU A 165 -1.63 -17.78 -11.09
C LEU A 165 -1.90 -16.94 -12.33
N ALA A 166 -2.39 -15.72 -12.15
CA ALA A 166 -2.48 -14.73 -13.22
C ALA A 166 -1.08 -14.25 -13.60
N ASN A 167 -0.85 -14.04 -14.89
CA ASN A 167 0.34 -13.37 -15.39
C ASN A 167 0.24 -11.88 -15.02
N PRO A 168 1.24 -11.32 -14.31
CA PRO A 168 1.21 -9.93 -13.86
C PRO A 168 1.23 -8.91 -15.00
N GLU A 169 1.65 -9.29 -16.22
CA GLU A 169 1.73 -8.40 -17.37
C GLU A 169 0.36 -8.18 -18.05
N ASN A 170 -0.39 -9.26 -18.27
CA ASN A 170 -1.63 -9.23 -19.06
C ASN A 170 -2.88 -9.71 -18.29
N GLY A 171 -2.72 -10.21 -17.06
CA GLY A 171 -3.81 -10.74 -16.24
C GLY A 171 -4.39 -12.07 -16.71
N HIS A 172 -3.78 -12.73 -17.71
CA HIS A 172 -4.22 -14.02 -18.24
C HIS A 172 -3.75 -15.19 -17.36
N PHE A 173 -4.43 -16.33 -17.44
CA PHE A 173 -4.05 -17.55 -16.72
C PHE A 173 -3.49 -18.59 -17.68
N TYR A 174 -2.51 -19.37 -17.20
CA TYR A 174 -1.83 -20.38 -18.02
C TYR A 174 -1.79 -21.72 -17.31
N GLU A 175 -2.09 -22.78 -18.04
CA GLU A 175 -2.08 -24.17 -17.57
C GLU A 175 -1.33 -25.05 -18.55
N PHE A 176 -0.41 -25.90 -18.07
CA PHE A 176 0.15 -26.96 -18.89
C PHE A 176 -0.68 -28.24 -18.72
N VAL A 177 -1.25 -28.73 -19.81
CA VAL A 177 -2.06 -29.95 -19.82
C VAL A 177 -1.24 -31.08 -20.39
N THR A 178 -1.00 -32.12 -19.60
CA THR A 178 -0.38 -33.36 -20.07
C THR A 178 -1.35 -34.18 -20.91
N GLY A 179 -0.87 -34.71 -22.03
CA GLY A 179 -1.63 -35.65 -22.86
C GLY A 179 -1.85 -37.00 -22.15
N GLU A 180 -2.95 -37.66 -22.45
CA GLU A 180 -3.30 -38.95 -21.85
C GLU A 180 -2.17 -39.98 -22.03
N ASN A 181 -1.81 -40.65 -20.92
CA ASN A 181 -0.80 -41.71 -20.88
C ASN A 181 0.58 -41.35 -21.47
N ASN A 182 0.90 -40.05 -21.57
CA ASN A 182 2.17 -39.57 -22.15
C ASN A 182 2.39 -40.00 -23.63
N VAL A 183 1.29 -40.33 -24.34
CA VAL A 183 1.33 -40.85 -25.73
C VAL A 183 1.50 -39.72 -26.76
N GLY A 184 1.28 -38.47 -26.35
CA GLY A 184 1.29 -37.28 -27.20
C GLY A 184 -0.10 -36.98 -27.79
N ILE A 185 -0.32 -35.73 -28.19
CA ILE A 185 -1.58 -35.22 -28.73
C ILE A 185 -1.28 -34.46 -30.04
N SER A 186 -2.15 -34.51 -31.04
CA SER A 186 -1.97 -33.70 -32.25
C SER A 186 -2.19 -32.21 -31.94
N TRP A 187 -1.63 -31.30 -32.73
CA TRP A 187 -1.87 -29.87 -32.52
C TRP A 187 -3.36 -29.53 -32.65
N THR A 188 -4.03 -30.12 -33.65
CA THR A 188 -5.47 -29.92 -33.89
C THR A 188 -6.35 -30.40 -32.72
N ASP A 189 -6.03 -31.57 -32.16
CA ASP A 189 -6.75 -32.09 -30.99
C ASP A 189 -6.44 -31.27 -29.74
N ALA A 190 -5.18 -30.83 -29.57
CA ALA A 190 -4.79 -29.96 -28.47
C ALA A 190 -5.51 -28.60 -28.54
N ARG A 191 -5.65 -28.02 -29.72
CA ARG A 191 -6.45 -26.81 -29.96
C ARG A 191 -7.89 -27.02 -29.55
N THR A 192 -8.53 -28.08 -30.05
CA THR A 192 -9.92 -28.40 -29.73
C THR A 192 -10.11 -28.63 -28.22
N ALA A 193 -9.18 -29.33 -27.58
CA ALA A 193 -9.20 -29.61 -26.16
C ALA A 193 -8.94 -28.37 -25.30
N ALA A 194 -8.09 -27.44 -25.75
CA ALA A 194 -7.90 -26.14 -25.11
C ALA A 194 -9.17 -25.28 -25.20
N GLU A 195 -9.79 -25.24 -26.38
CA GLU A 195 -11.03 -24.51 -26.64
C GLU A 195 -12.25 -25.04 -25.87
N GLY A 196 -12.24 -26.32 -25.48
CA GLY A 196 -13.26 -26.94 -24.65
C GLY A 196 -13.12 -26.66 -23.15
N ARG A 197 -12.05 -25.98 -22.72
CA ARG A 197 -11.80 -25.66 -21.31
C ARG A 197 -12.38 -24.31 -20.93
N ASN A 198 -12.75 -24.20 -19.66
CA ASN A 198 -13.19 -22.95 -19.05
C ASN A 198 -12.50 -22.78 -17.71
N TYR A 199 -12.04 -21.56 -17.44
CA TYR A 199 -11.46 -21.20 -16.16
C TYR A 199 -12.01 -19.85 -15.73
N LEU A 200 -12.75 -19.84 -14.61
CA LEU A 200 -13.37 -18.63 -14.05
C LEU A 200 -14.20 -17.83 -15.08
N GLY A 201 -14.94 -18.53 -15.95
CA GLY A 201 -15.77 -17.90 -16.98
C GLY A 201 -15.00 -17.44 -18.23
N LYS A 202 -13.70 -17.72 -18.31
CA LYS A 202 -12.84 -17.47 -19.46
C LYS A 202 -12.67 -18.74 -20.27
N ARG A 203 -12.83 -18.66 -21.59
CA ARG A 203 -12.64 -19.81 -22.48
C ARG A 203 -11.15 -20.02 -22.72
N GLY A 204 -10.72 -21.28 -22.65
CA GLY A 204 -9.33 -21.65 -22.94
C GLY A 204 -9.01 -21.59 -24.44
N TYR A 205 -7.74 -21.41 -24.76
CA TYR A 205 -7.19 -21.55 -26.11
C TYR A 205 -5.70 -21.92 -26.02
N LEU A 206 -5.08 -22.40 -27.10
CA LEU A 206 -3.64 -22.62 -27.08
C LEU A 206 -2.91 -21.30 -26.92
N ALA A 207 -1.98 -21.25 -25.97
CA ALA A 207 -1.34 -20.01 -25.55
C ALA A 207 -0.66 -19.27 -26.71
N THR A 208 -0.84 -17.96 -26.72
CA THR A 208 -0.09 -17.03 -27.56
C THR A 208 1.01 -16.40 -26.71
N ILE A 209 2.17 -16.08 -27.32
CA ILE A 209 3.31 -15.55 -26.56
C ILE A 209 3.85 -14.32 -27.28
N THR A 210 3.54 -13.16 -26.75
CA THR A 210 3.71 -11.86 -27.39
C THR A 210 4.83 -11.03 -26.78
N THR A 211 5.37 -11.43 -25.62
CA THR A 211 6.46 -10.75 -24.91
C THR A 211 7.44 -11.73 -24.28
N GLN A 212 8.63 -11.23 -23.90
CA GLN A 212 9.61 -12.02 -23.14
C GLN A 212 9.12 -12.35 -21.73
N ALA A 213 8.39 -11.44 -21.08
CA ALA A 213 7.89 -11.67 -19.72
C ALA A 213 6.81 -12.76 -19.69
N GLU A 214 5.92 -12.78 -20.68
CA GLU A 214 4.95 -13.87 -20.89
C GLU A 214 5.64 -15.21 -21.15
N GLN A 215 6.69 -15.23 -21.98
CA GLN A 215 7.50 -16.43 -22.22
C GLN A 215 8.13 -16.98 -20.93
N ASP A 216 8.72 -16.12 -20.11
CA ASP A 216 9.35 -16.51 -18.85
C ASP A 216 8.31 -17.05 -17.85
N PHE A 217 7.13 -16.41 -17.81
CA PHE A 217 6.00 -16.84 -16.99
C PHE A 217 5.54 -18.25 -17.38
N ILE A 218 5.26 -18.50 -18.67
CA ILE A 218 4.84 -19.81 -19.18
C ILE A 218 5.91 -20.86 -18.92
N GLN A 219 7.19 -20.55 -19.18
CA GLN A 219 8.27 -21.53 -19.05
C GLN A 219 8.40 -22.11 -17.64
N SER A 220 8.10 -21.33 -16.60
CA SER A 220 8.11 -21.82 -15.22
C SER A 220 6.93 -22.76 -14.85
N ARG A 221 5.97 -22.97 -15.76
CA ARG A 221 4.76 -23.80 -15.58
C ARG A 221 4.72 -25.02 -16.51
N VAL A 222 5.53 -25.01 -17.56
CA VAL A 222 5.65 -26.11 -18.50
C VAL A 222 6.36 -27.29 -17.84
N SER A 223 5.73 -28.48 -17.87
CA SER A 223 6.27 -29.72 -17.28
C SER A 223 6.81 -30.72 -18.33
N GLY A 224 6.74 -30.36 -19.60
CA GLY A 224 7.20 -31.15 -20.75
C GLY A 224 7.05 -30.36 -22.04
N ASN A 225 7.39 -30.89 -23.21
CA ASN A 225 7.14 -30.13 -24.44
C ASN A 225 5.64 -29.96 -24.68
N GLY A 226 5.21 -28.78 -25.12
CA GLY A 226 3.79 -28.50 -25.28
C GLY A 226 3.47 -27.65 -26.50
N TRP A 227 2.33 -27.94 -27.14
CA TRP A 227 1.81 -27.10 -28.21
C TRP A 227 1.45 -25.69 -27.73
N ILE A 228 1.68 -24.72 -28.62
CA ILE A 228 1.26 -23.31 -28.47
C ILE A 228 0.49 -22.87 -29.72
N GLY A 229 -0.12 -21.68 -29.67
CA GLY A 229 -1.12 -21.20 -30.62
C GLY A 229 -0.64 -20.78 -32.01
N ALA A 230 0.64 -20.99 -32.34
CA ALA A 230 1.22 -20.51 -33.59
C ALA A 230 1.24 -21.59 -34.70
N SER A 231 0.95 -21.17 -35.93
CA SER A 231 0.97 -22.02 -37.13
C SER A 231 1.21 -21.19 -38.40
N ASP A 232 1.83 -21.79 -39.41
CA ASP A 232 1.98 -21.26 -40.77
C ASP A 232 1.30 -22.14 -41.83
N ALA A 233 0.44 -23.10 -41.44
CA ALA A 233 -0.24 -24.06 -42.33
C ALA A 233 -1.07 -23.43 -43.47
N ILE A 234 -1.43 -22.14 -43.37
CA ILE A 234 -2.13 -21.40 -44.44
C ILE A 234 -1.15 -20.95 -45.53
N THR A 235 0.04 -20.51 -45.14
CA THR A 235 1.07 -19.98 -46.04
C THR A 235 2.42 -20.29 -45.42
N GLU A 236 3.10 -21.26 -46.02
CA GLU A 236 4.43 -21.71 -45.61
C GLU A 236 5.39 -20.54 -45.29
N GLY A 237 5.96 -20.56 -44.09
CA GLY A 237 6.87 -19.55 -43.58
C GLY A 237 6.20 -18.29 -43.04
N ASP A 238 4.89 -18.08 -43.21
CA ASP A 238 4.13 -16.97 -42.61
C ASP A 238 3.53 -17.41 -41.26
N TRP A 239 4.37 -17.38 -40.22
CA TRP A 239 4.02 -17.79 -38.86
C TRP A 239 3.07 -16.81 -38.18
N ARG A 240 1.88 -17.31 -37.83
CA ARG A 240 0.78 -16.54 -37.25
C ARG A 240 0.34 -17.11 -35.92
N TRP A 241 -0.08 -16.24 -35.01
CA TRP A 241 -0.93 -16.65 -33.89
C TRP A 241 -2.35 -16.88 -34.43
N VAL A 242 -2.83 -18.12 -34.35
CA VAL A 242 -4.11 -18.55 -34.96
C VAL A 242 -5.16 -18.97 -33.92
N THR A 243 -4.85 -18.76 -32.64
CA THR A 243 -5.72 -18.99 -31.48
C THR A 243 -5.74 -17.73 -30.61
N GLY A 244 -6.66 -17.68 -29.63
CA GLY A 244 -6.75 -16.55 -28.71
C GLY A 244 -7.17 -15.22 -29.34
N PRO A 245 -7.02 -14.12 -28.61
CA PRO A 245 -7.29 -12.76 -29.08
C PRO A 245 -6.48 -12.43 -30.34
N GLU A 246 -5.20 -12.78 -30.36
CA GLU A 246 -4.27 -12.60 -31.48
C GLU A 246 -4.74 -13.32 -32.75
N GLY A 247 -5.38 -14.49 -32.60
CA GLY A 247 -6.00 -15.23 -33.71
C GLY A 247 -7.26 -14.58 -34.26
N LEU A 248 -7.93 -13.73 -33.46
CA LEU A 248 -9.09 -12.94 -33.87
C LEU A 248 -8.68 -11.58 -34.45
N GLU A 249 -7.46 -11.13 -34.18
CA GLU A 249 -6.91 -9.96 -34.83
C GLU A 249 -6.66 -10.25 -36.30
N ALA A 250 -7.34 -9.51 -37.17
CA ALA A 250 -6.98 -9.54 -38.57
C ALA A 250 -6.93 -8.15 -39.19
N ASP A 251 -5.87 -7.98 -39.97
CA ASP A 251 -5.71 -7.12 -41.11
C ASP A 251 -6.81 -7.36 -42.17
N THR A 252 -8.08 -7.17 -41.82
CA THR A 252 -9.27 -7.35 -42.69
C THR A 252 -9.49 -8.76 -43.30
N SER A 253 -8.61 -9.75 -43.10
CA SER A 253 -8.63 -11.05 -43.80
C SER A 253 -9.03 -12.29 -42.97
N GLY A 254 -9.07 -12.21 -41.64
CA GLY A 254 -9.55 -13.26 -40.73
C GLY A 254 -8.61 -14.43 -40.42
N ILE A 255 -7.31 -14.32 -40.74
CA ILE A 255 -6.33 -15.43 -40.66
C ILE A 255 -5.40 -15.40 -39.42
N GLY A 256 -5.58 -14.44 -38.50
CA GLY A 256 -4.76 -14.28 -37.29
C GLY A 256 -3.49 -13.43 -37.46
N ARG A 257 -2.92 -12.97 -36.35
CA ARG A 257 -1.78 -12.04 -36.29
C ARG A 257 -0.48 -12.67 -36.80
N LEU A 258 0.07 -12.14 -37.89
CA LEU A 258 1.42 -12.47 -38.38
C LEU A 258 2.49 -11.92 -37.45
N TYR A 259 3.45 -12.75 -37.02
CA TYR A 259 4.55 -12.29 -36.15
C TYR A 259 5.95 -12.62 -36.68
N TRP A 260 6.08 -13.63 -37.57
CA TRP A 260 7.36 -14.03 -38.14
C TRP A 260 7.21 -14.46 -39.59
N ARG A 261 8.24 -14.18 -40.42
CA ARG A 261 8.27 -14.59 -41.83
C ARG A 261 9.61 -15.26 -42.20
N GLY A 262 9.51 -16.44 -42.78
CA GLY A 262 10.62 -17.27 -43.27
C GLY A 262 10.99 -18.41 -42.31
N THR A 263 12.02 -19.18 -42.70
CA THR A 263 12.60 -20.26 -41.89
C THR A 263 13.52 -19.68 -40.79
N SER A 264 14.51 -20.42 -40.30
CA SER A 264 15.50 -19.94 -39.32
C SER A 264 16.35 -18.74 -39.75
N THR A 265 16.34 -18.39 -41.04
CA THR A 265 16.95 -17.14 -41.53
C THR A 265 15.92 -16.01 -41.71
N GLY A 266 14.69 -16.23 -41.25
CA GLY A 266 13.58 -15.30 -41.33
C GLY A 266 13.72 -14.12 -40.38
N ALA A 267 12.65 -13.32 -40.29
CA ALA A 267 12.61 -12.14 -39.45
C ALA A 267 11.26 -11.94 -38.78
N ALA A 268 11.30 -11.35 -37.59
CA ALA A 268 10.12 -10.86 -36.89
C ALA A 268 9.47 -9.71 -37.65
N ILE A 269 8.14 -9.71 -37.72
CA ILE A 269 7.37 -8.62 -38.30
C ILE A 269 7.23 -7.49 -37.28
N ASP A 270 7.57 -6.27 -37.67
CA ASP A 270 7.47 -5.06 -36.84
C ASP A 270 8.15 -5.16 -35.46
N GLY A 271 9.20 -6.00 -35.35
CA GLY A 271 9.89 -6.23 -34.08
C GLY A 271 9.08 -7.03 -33.05
N ARG A 272 8.01 -7.71 -33.47
CA ARG A 272 7.20 -8.58 -32.59
C ARG A 272 8.07 -9.68 -31.97
N TYR A 273 7.67 -10.08 -30.76
CA TYR A 273 8.37 -11.11 -30.02
C TYR A 273 8.34 -12.46 -30.74
N ASN A 274 9.45 -13.19 -30.63
CA ASN A 274 9.55 -14.59 -31.02
C ASN A 274 10.64 -15.26 -30.17
N ASN A 275 10.52 -16.57 -29.96
CA ASN A 275 11.51 -17.33 -29.21
C ASN A 275 11.98 -18.60 -29.92
N TRP A 276 12.04 -18.57 -31.26
CA TRP A 276 12.56 -19.66 -32.08
C TRP A 276 13.98 -20.08 -31.66
N ASP A 277 14.28 -21.38 -31.71
CA ASP A 277 15.64 -21.89 -31.53
C ASP A 277 16.50 -21.67 -32.78
N LEU A 278 16.78 -20.41 -33.12
CA LEU A 278 17.56 -20.04 -34.31
C LEU A 278 18.95 -20.71 -34.33
N GLN A 279 19.51 -21.05 -33.15
CA GLN A 279 20.79 -21.75 -33.04
C GLN A 279 20.73 -23.20 -33.54
N ARG A 280 19.54 -23.80 -33.59
CA ARG A 280 19.27 -25.13 -34.13
C ARG A 280 18.53 -25.13 -35.46
N ASN A 281 18.40 -23.96 -36.06
CA ASN A 281 17.76 -23.73 -37.36
C ASN A 281 16.22 -23.79 -37.35
N GLU A 282 15.56 -23.47 -36.24
CA GLU A 282 14.09 -23.33 -36.20
C GLU A 282 13.58 -21.92 -36.57
N PRO A 283 12.39 -21.75 -37.19
CA PRO A 283 11.58 -22.82 -37.75
C PRO A 283 12.21 -23.36 -39.03
N ASN A 284 12.23 -24.68 -39.21
CA ASN A 284 13.01 -25.32 -40.27
C ASN A 284 12.15 -25.91 -41.41
N ASN A 285 10.85 -26.08 -41.18
CA ASN A 285 9.88 -26.74 -42.05
C ASN A 285 10.40 -28.05 -42.67
N SER A 286 10.82 -29.01 -41.84
CA SER A 286 11.40 -30.24 -42.35
C SER A 286 10.32 -31.12 -42.98
N THR A 287 10.59 -31.64 -44.17
CA THR A 287 9.70 -32.56 -44.89
C THR A 287 10.32 -33.95 -44.99
N ASP A 288 9.51 -35.00 -44.77
CA ASP A 288 9.88 -36.40 -45.03
C ASP A 288 8.62 -37.25 -45.32
N GLY A 289 8.79 -38.55 -45.55
CA GLY A 289 7.67 -39.46 -45.89
C GLY A 289 6.58 -39.58 -44.82
N GLY A 290 6.83 -39.15 -43.58
CA GLY A 290 5.87 -39.07 -42.48
C GLY A 290 5.32 -37.65 -42.23
N LYS A 291 5.87 -36.62 -42.89
CA LYS A 291 5.43 -35.21 -42.85
C LYS A 291 5.50 -34.59 -44.26
N PRO A 292 4.61 -35.01 -45.18
CA PRO A 292 4.66 -34.58 -46.57
C PRO A 292 4.30 -33.10 -46.76
N ASP A 293 3.52 -32.54 -45.84
CA ASP A 293 3.05 -31.16 -45.88
C ASP A 293 3.97 -30.19 -45.12
N GLY A 294 4.95 -30.69 -44.35
CA GLY A 294 5.88 -29.86 -43.58
C GLY A 294 5.63 -29.88 -42.07
N GLU A 295 6.32 -28.97 -41.37
CA GLU A 295 6.22 -28.74 -39.93
C GLU A 295 5.47 -27.43 -39.66
N ASP A 296 4.13 -27.49 -39.65
CA ASP A 296 3.33 -26.25 -39.68
C ASP A 296 2.91 -25.70 -38.29
N TYR A 297 3.39 -26.27 -37.19
CA TYR A 297 2.85 -26.00 -35.85
C TYR A 297 3.93 -25.79 -34.80
N ALA A 298 3.80 -24.70 -34.04
CA ALA A 298 4.79 -24.33 -33.04
C ALA A 298 4.54 -25.06 -31.71
N HIS A 299 5.63 -25.41 -31.04
CA HIS A 299 5.60 -25.92 -29.68
C HIS A 299 6.73 -25.31 -28.83
N ILE A 300 6.51 -25.24 -27.52
CA ILE A 300 7.54 -24.87 -26.54
C ILE A 300 8.33 -26.10 -26.09
N VAL A 301 9.66 -25.95 -25.96
CA VAL A 301 10.54 -26.99 -25.45
C VAL A 301 10.62 -26.90 -23.92
N GLY A 302 9.99 -27.86 -23.23
CA GLY A 302 10.00 -27.98 -21.78
C GLY A 302 10.86 -29.13 -21.25
N ASN A 303 11.22 -30.09 -22.12
CA ASN A 303 12.01 -31.25 -21.74
C ASN A 303 13.51 -30.91 -21.68
N ALA A 304 14.11 -31.03 -20.49
CA ALA A 304 15.54 -30.78 -20.30
C ALA A 304 16.45 -31.64 -21.20
N ASN A 305 15.98 -32.81 -21.63
CA ASN A 305 16.74 -33.70 -22.52
C ASN A 305 16.76 -33.26 -23.99
N ALA A 306 15.88 -32.32 -24.39
CA ALA A 306 15.87 -31.75 -25.75
C ALA A 306 16.89 -30.60 -25.92
N GLY A 307 17.37 -30.01 -24.82
CA GLY A 307 18.20 -28.81 -24.83
C GLY A 307 17.40 -27.53 -25.14
N ASN A 308 17.96 -26.36 -24.78
CA ASN A 308 17.36 -25.01 -24.93
C ASN A 308 15.90 -24.90 -24.45
N ILE A 309 15.67 -25.26 -23.19
CA ILE A 309 14.39 -25.06 -22.48
C ILE A 309 13.89 -23.62 -22.69
N GLY A 310 12.60 -23.47 -23.02
CA GLY A 310 11.99 -22.17 -23.34
C GLY A 310 11.90 -21.84 -24.82
N LYS A 311 12.80 -22.37 -25.64
CA LYS A 311 12.78 -22.08 -27.08
C LYS A 311 11.63 -22.79 -27.79
N TRP A 312 11.28 -22.25 -28.96
CA TRP A 312 10.25 -22.80 -29.82
C TRP A 312 10.85 -23.62 -30.95
N ASN A 313 10.10 -24.64 -31.33
CA ASN A 313 10.40 -25.53 -32.45
C ASN A 313 9.10 -25.78 -33.23
N ASP A 314 9.21 -26.02 -34.53
CA ASP A 314 8.11 -26.38 -35.41
C ASP A 314 8.03 -27.90 -35.58
N LEU A 315 6.81 -28.42 -35.65
CA LEU A 315 6.53 -29.86 -35.80
C LEU A 315 5.30 -30.06 -36.70
N PRO A 316 5.15 -31.23 -37.34
CA PRO A 316 3.93 -31.54 -38.08
C PRO A 316 2.76 -31.72 -37.11
N ASN A 317 1.51 -31.63 -37.59
CA ASN A 317 0.31 -31.76 -36.76
C ASN A 317 0.34 -33.04 -35.88
N GLN A 318 0.90 -34.12 -36.43
CA GLN A 318 1.13 -35.38 -35.73
C GLN A 318 2.31 -36.12 -36.37
N GLN A 319 3.11 -36.83 -35.56
CA GLN A 319 4.22 -37.66 -36.02
C GLN A 319 4.36 -38.92 -35.16
N ASP A 320 5.02 -39.96 -35.69
CA ASP A 320 5.59 -41.02 -34.87
C ASP A 320 6.88 -40.54 -34.19
N TYR A 321 6.78 -40.29 -32.89
CA TYR A 321 7.89 -39.80 -32.06
C TYR A 321 8.73 -40.92 -31.44
N THR A 322 8.72 -42.15 -31.98
CA THR A 322 9.52 -43.27 -31.44
C THR A 322 11.03 -42.96 -31.52
N ASN A 323 11.48 -42.26 -32.56
CA ASN A 323 12.88 -41.90 -32.78
C ASN A 323 13.23 -40.46 -32.37
N PHE A 324 12.23 -39.66 -31.98
CA PHE A 324 12.36 -38.23 -31.66
C PHE A 324 11.74 -37.91 -30.29
N ALA A 325 11.90 -38.83 -29.33
CA ALA A 325 11.25 -38.76 -28.02
C ALA A 325 11.59 -37.49 -27.23
N ALA A 326 12.73 -36.85 -27.50
CA ALA A 326 13.13 -35.61 -26.82
C ALA A 326 12.22 -34.42 -27.16
N TYR A 327 11.72 -34.32 -28.41
CA TYR A 327 10.89 -33.22 -28.90
C TYR A 327 9.38 -33.54 -28.90
N ARG A 328 9.01 -34.79 -28.57
CA ARG A 328 7.61 -35.22 -28.49
C ARG A 328 6.78 -34.22 -27.68
N PRO A 329 5.69 -33.66 -28.24
CA PRO A 329 4.71 -32.87 -27.51
C PRO A 329 4.02 -33.78 -26.48
N GLN A 330 4.36 -33.58 -25.21
CA GLN A 330 3.81 -34.33 -24.07
C GLN A 330 2.49 -33.72 -23.58
N GLY A 331 2.13 -32.55 -24.11
CA GLY A 331 0.98 -31.78 -23.67
C GLY A 331 0.77 -30.54 -24.51
N TYR A 332 0.09 -29.56 -23.92
CA TYR A 332 -0.18 -28.27 -24.53
C TYR A 332 -0.35 -27.18 -23.46
N VAL A 333 -0.03 -25.95 -23.84
CA VAL A 333 -0.22 -24.78 -22.95
C VAL A 333 -1.58 -24.16 -23.27
N VAL A 334 -2.45 -24.11 -22.27
CA VAL A 334 -3.74 -23.41 -22.36
C VAL A 334 -3.59 -22.04 -21.74
N GLU A 335 -4.10 -21.03 -22.42
CA GLU A 335 -4.23 -19.66 -21.94
C GLU A 335 -5.72 -19.32 -21.77
N TYR A 336 -6.03 -18.55 -20.74
CA TYR A 336 -7.38 -18.08 -20.43
C TYR A 336 -7.37 -16.55 -20.23
N GLY A 337 -8.03 -15.81 -21.11
CA GLY A 337 -8.13 -14.35 -21.04
C GLY A 337 -8.19 -13.65 -22.40
N GLY A 338 -8.65 -12.40 -22.41
CA GLY A 338 -8.62 -11.52 -23.57
C GLY A 338 -9.64 -11.80 -24.69
N LEU A 339 -10.41 -12.90 -24.64
CA LEU A 339 -11.38 -13.18 -25.70
C LEU A 339 -12.63 -12.29 -25.54
N PRO A 340 -13.24 -11.80 -26.64
CA PRO A 340 -14.44 -10.96 -26.57
C PRO A 340 -15.66 -11.62 -25.88
N THR A 341 -15.68 -12.95 -25.82
CA THR A 341 -16.74 -13.75 -25.18
C THR A 341 -16.47 -14.08 -23.73
N ASP A 342 -15.29 -13.72 -23.19
CA ASP A 342 -14.96 -13.98 -21.80
C ASP A 342 -15.85 -13.15 -20.87
N SER A 343 -16.33 -13.76 -19.79
CA SER A 343 -16.83 -12.94 -18.69
C SER A 343 -15.68 -12.12 -18.09
N SER A 344 -15.99 -10.91 -17.63
CA SER A 344 -15.01 -9.98 -17.03
C SER A 344 -15.11 -9.86 -15.50
N PRO A 345 -15.17 -10.97 -14.72
CA PRO A 345 -15.08 -10.88 -13.28
C PRO A 345 -13.65 -10.49 -12.88
N THR A 346 -13.51 -9.57 -11.93
CA THR A 346 -12.23 -9.23 -11.29
C THR A 346 -11.78 -10.39 -10.42
N VAL A 347 -10.95 -11.29 -10.95
CA VAL A 347 -10.53 -12.52 -10.25
C VAL A 347 -9.20 -12.39 -9.52
N SER A 348 -8.54 -11.25 -9.68
CA SER A 348 -7.33 -10.88 -8.95
C SER A 348 -7.42 -9.45 -8.44
N ALA A 349 -6.80 -9.18 -7.30
CA ALA A 349 -6.70 -7.85 -6.72
C ALA A 349 -5.53 -7.79 -5.74
N SER A 350 -5.04 -6.58 -5.46
CA SER A 350 -3.81 -6.39 -4.69
C SER A 350 -4.00 -5.45 -3.51
N VAL A 351 -3.27 -5.74 -2.43
CA VAL A 351 -3.06 -4.88 -1.26
C VAL A 351 -1.60 -4.45 -1.27
N THR A 352 -1.32 -3.17 -1.08
CA THR A 352 0.06 -2.71 -0.89
C THR A 352 0.40 -2.75 0.60
N LEU A 353 1.43 -3.53 0.96
CA LEU A 353 2.04 -3.50 2.28
C LEU A 353 3.18 -2.48 2.27
N ASN A 354 2.98 -1.39 2.99
CA ASN A 354 4.00 -0.39 3.18
C ASN A 354 4.84 -0.75 4.41
N PHE A 355 6.16 -0.76 4.20
CA PHE A 355 7.15 -0.88 5.25
C PHE A 355 7.83 0.46 5.42
N THR A 356 7.02 1.47 5.70
CA THR A 356 7.57 2.72 6.17
C THR A 356 8.18 2.43 7.54
N GLY A 357 9.48 2.65 7.65
CA GLY A 357 10.09 2.96 8.94
C GLY A 357 9.79 4.42 9.16
N ALA A 358 8.54 4.72 9.44
CA ALA A 358 8.01 6.03 9.81
C ALA A 358 6.49 5.89 9.85
N VAL A 359 5.91 6.25 10.97
CA VAL A 359 4.65 6.98 10.92
C VAL A 359 5.00 8.21 11.70
N GLY A 360 5.24 9.29 10.95
CA GLY A 360 5.29 10.62 11.51
C GLY A 360 3.91 10.77 12.09
N ASN A 361 3.84 10.73 13.40
CA ASN A 361 2.60 11.10 14.05
C ASN A 361 2.71 12.59 14.23
N ALA A 362 2.11 13.34 13.31
CA ALA A 362 1.78 14.72 13.60
C ALA A 362 0.82 14.72 14.80
N GLY A 363 1.36 15.11 15.95
CA GLY A 363 0.57 15.43 17.11
C GLY A 363 -0.18 16.73 16.84
N THR A 364 -1.43 16.73 17.25
CA THR A 364 -2.39 17.79 17.00
C THR A 364 -2.18 18.96 17.98
N PRO A 365 -2.40 20.21 17.56
CA PRO A 365 -2.44 21.34 18.50
C PRO A 365 -3.75 21.44 19.28
N ALA A 366 -3.66 21.31 20.61
CA ALA A 366 -4.57 21.94 21.58
C ALA A 366 -3.82 21.95 22.94
N VAL A 367 -3.68 22.97 23.79
CA VAL A 367 -4.49 24.14 24.11
C VAL A 367 -3.56 25.27 24.56
N GLY A 368 -3.91 26.49 24.15
CA GLY A 368 -3.62 27.73 24.84
C GLY A 368 -4.79 28.68 24.57
N ALA A 369 -5.94 28.47 25.23
CA ALA A 369 -7.13 29.33 25.18
C ALA A 369 -7.67 29.74 23.79
N SER A 370 -7.37 28.97 22.75
CA SER A 370 -7.65 29.34 21.37
C SER A 370 -8.10 28.08 20.63
N SER A 371 -9.41 27.92 20.54
CA SER A 371 -10.16 27.01 19.64
C SER A 371 -9.90 27.28 18.15
N ARG A 372 -8.70 27.75 17.78
CA ARG A 372 -8.42 28.23 16.43
C ARG A 372 -7.97 27.09 15.54
N VAL A 373 -8.88 26.71 14.64
CA VAL A 373 -8.61 26.23 13.28
C VAL A 373 -7.36 26.93 12.72
N PRO A 374 -6.52 26.29 11.87
CA PRO A 374 -5.55 27.02 11.07
C PRO A 374 -6.21 28.25 10.47
N ASN A 375 -5.67 29.41 10.83
CA ASN A 375 -6.27 30.67 10.45
C ASN A 375 -5.46 31.19 9.28
N PHE A 376 -5.97 30.98 8.08
CA PHE A 376 -5.29 31.33 6.85
C PHE A 376 -5.81 32.66 6.27
N GLY A 377 -7.00 33.10 6.69
CA GLY A 377 -7.71 34.30 6.23
C GLY A 377 -7.38 35.63 6.93
N GLY A 378 -6.50 35.67 7.93
CA GLY A 378 -6.04 36.91 8.58
C GLY A 378 -6.83 37.33 9.84
N THR A 379 -7.03 38.63 10.11
CA THR A 379 -7.66 39.09 11.36
C THR A 379 -9.17 38.74 11.42
N PRO A 380 -9.68 38.24 12.56
CA PRO A 380 -11.08 37.90 12.75
C PRO A 380 -12.05 39.00 12.30
N ASN A 381 -13.22 38.61 11.79
CA ASN A 381 -14.30 39.56 11.62
C ASN A 381 -14.73 40.14 13.00
N ALA A 382 -15.58 41.18 13.02
CA ALA A 382 -16.01 41.85 14.24
C ALA A 382 -16.71 40.95 15.29
N SER A 383 -17.07 39.72 14.91
CA SER A 383 -17.64 38.66 15.75
C SER A 383 -16.60 37.62 16.20
N GLY A 384 -15.31 37.78 15.87
CA GLY A 384 -14.26 36.84 16.22
C GLY A 384 -14.14 35.62 15.31
N PHE A 385 -14.98 35.53 14.26
CA PHE A 385 -15.02 34.38 13.36
C PHE A 385 -14.23 34.66 12.07
N ASN A 386 -13.24 33.84 11.76
CA ASN A 386 -12.74 33.70 10.39
C ASN A 386 -13.43 32.52 9.74
N THR A 387 -13.52 32.53 8.40
CA THR A 387 -13.94 31.36 7.64
C THR A 387 -12.94 30.24 7.94
N PRO A 388 -13.32 29.17 8.65
CA PRO A 388 -12.41 28.08 8.96
C PRO A 388 -11.83 27.48 7.66
N GLU A 389 -10.59 27.03 7.68
CA GLU A 389 -9.91 26.52 6.49
C GLU A 389 -9.37 25.10 6.67
N ILE A 390 -9.34 24.35 5.57
CA ILE A 390 -8.74 23.01 5.47
C ILE A 390 -7.49 23.11 4.58
N LEU A 391 -6.37 22.57 5.06
CA LEU A 391 -5.13 22.47 4.29
C LEU A 391 -5.06 21.13 3.58
N TRP A 392 -4.62 21.15 2.34
CA TRP A 392 -4.58 19.99 1.45
C TRP A 392 -3.20 19.82 0.84
N ARG A 393 -2.77 18.56 0.71
CA ARG A 393 -1.56 18.19 -0.03
C ARG A 393 -1.80 16.95 -0.89
N ASN A 394 -1.14 16.90 -2.05
CA ASN A 394 -1.17 15.74 -2.94
C ASN A 394 0.17 14.99 -2.89
N TYR A 395 0.14 13.74 -2.43
CA TYR A 395 1.31 12.85 -2.37
C TYR A 395 1.37 11.86 -3.54
N GLY A 396 0.46 11.97 -4.50
CA GLY A 396 0.40 11.09 -5.65
C GLY A 396 1.57 11.29 -6.60
N ASN A 397 1.65 10.42 -7.62
CA ASN A 397 2.64 10.50 -8.70
C ASN A 397 2.04 10.98 -10.04
N GLY A 398 0.81 11.52 -9.98
CA GLY A 398 0.05 12.00 -11.14
C GLY A 398 0.39 13.45 -11.55
N SER A 399 -0.43 14.04 -12.43
CA SER A 399 -0.23 15.42 -12.89
C SER A 399 -0.46 16.49 -11.82
N LEU A 400 -1.09 16.13 -10.70
CA LEU A 400 -1.34 16.99 -9.54
C LEU A 400 -0.35 16.71 -8.40
N SER A 401 0.63 15.82 -8.62
CA SER A 401 1.67 15.44 -7.66
C SER A 401 2.35 16.66 -7.05
N GLY A 402 2.42 16.70 -5.72
CA GLY A 402 3.04 17.79 -4.99
C GLY A 402 2.20 19.07 -4.91
N GLY A 403 0.96 19.05 -5.41
CA GLY A 403 0.02 20.14 -5.25
C GLY A 403 -0.32 20.40 -3.78
N ASN A 404 -0.56 21.67 -3.45
CA ASN A 404 -1.04 22.08 -2.13
C ASN A 404 -2.21 23.05 -2.30
N ALA A 405 -3.18 23.04 -1.40
CA ALA A 405 -4.32 23.94 -1.46
C ALA A 405 -4.87 24.30 -0.08
N VAL A 406 -5.52 25.46 0.01
CA VAL A 406 -6.25 25.91 1.21
C VAL A 406 -7.69 26.15 0.82
N TRP A 407 -8.62 25.54 1.54
CA TRP A 407 -10.04 25.51 1.22
C TRP A 407 -10.85 26.10 2.37
N GLY A 408 -11.43 27.28 2.14
CA GLY A 408 -12.30 27.92 3.12
C GLY A 408 -13.67 27.27 3.21
N ILE A 409 -14.19 27.12 4.42
CA ILE A 409 -15.48 26.48 4.72
C ILE A 409 -16.47 27.52 5.24
N ASN A 410 -17.63 27.61 4.59
CA ASN A 410 -18.76 28.37 5.10
C ASN A 410 -19.62 27.48 6.00
N TYR A 411 -20.15 28.07 7.06
CA TYR A 411 -21.17 27.48 7.92
C TYR A 411 -22.48 28.28 7.85
N ASP A 412 -23.60 27.60 7.58
CA ASP A 412 -24.95 28.15 7.59
C ASP A 412 -25.82 27.43 8.65
N PRO A 413 -25.96 27.99 9.86
CA PRO A 413 -26.79 27.38 10.90
C PRO A 413 -28.29 27.33 10.54
N ALA A 414 -28.73 28.07 9.52
CA ALA A 414 -30.11 28.01 9.04
C ALA A 414 -30.40 26.79 8.16
N ASN A 415 -29.37 26.05 7.72
CA ASN A 415 -29.50 24.85 6.89
C ASN A 415 -29.06 23.58 7.65
N PRO A 416 -29.92 22.98 8.48
CA PRO A 416 -29.54 21.85 9.33
C PRO A 416 -29.27 20.55 8.55
N THR A 417 -29.52 20.51 7.25
CA THR A 417 -29.25 19.33 6.41
C THR A 417 -27.96 19.44 5.59
N ASN A 418 -27.50 20.68 5.36
CA ASN A 418 -26.26 20.94 4.65
C ASN A 418 -25.65 22.24 5.17
N PRO A 419 -25.18 22.23 6.43
CA PRO A 419 -24.72 23.44 7.09
C PRO A 419 -23.35 23.88 6.58
N PHE A 420 -22.50 22.95 6.11
CA PHE A 420 -21.18 23.28 5.59
C PHE A 420 -21.16 23.34 4.08
N SER A 421 -20.41 24.31 3.53
CA SER A 421 -20.17 24.41 2.09
C SER A 421 -18.80 25.00 1.80
N LEU A 422 -18.23 24.63 0.65
CA LEU A 422 -16.97 25.22 0.20
C LEU A 422 -17.16 26.71 -0.12
N SER A 423 -16.25 27.55 0.36
CA SER A 423 -16.25 28.97 0.06
C SER A 423 -15.96 29.21 -1.41
N THR A 424 -16.81 30.02 -2.04
CA THR A 424 -16.60 30.49 -3.41
C THR A 424 -15.65 31.68 -3.49
N ASP A 425 -15.17 32.17 -2.36
CA ASP A 425 -14.16 33.22 -2.34
C ASP A 425 -12.80 32.64 -2.75
N THR A 426 -12.35 33.00 -3.96
CA THR A 426 -11.08 32.53 -4.51
C THR A 426 -9.86 32.99 -3.72
N ARG A 427 -10.04 33.91 -2.76
CA ARG A 427 -8.99 34.33 -1.83
C ARG A 427 -8.79 33.35 -0.67
N LEU A 428 -9.82 32.56 -0.35
CA LEU A 428 -9.84 31.60 0.77
C LEU A 428 -9.83 30.15 0.27
N THR A 429 -10.29 29.91 -0.96
CA THR A 429 -10.29 28.59 -1.60
C THR A 429 -9.42 28.63 -2.84
N LYS A 430 -8.17 28.15 -2.75
CA LYS A 430 -7.22 28.14 -3.87
C LYS A 430 -6.09 27.14 -3.68
N ALA A 431 -5.46 26.79 -4.81
CA ALA A 431 -4.14 26.17 -4.80
C ALA A 431 -3.11 27.18 -4.28
N ILE A 432 -2.20 26.71 -3.44
CA ILE A 432 -1.01 27.45 -3.01
C ILE A 432 0.22 26.83 -3.67
N ARG A 433 1.41 27.34 -3.34
CA ARG A 433 2.68 26.89 -3.93
C ARG A 433 2.80 25.36 -3.99
N GLU A 434 3.21 24.84 -5.14
CA GLU A 434 3.47 23.40 -5.39
C GLU A 434 4.85 22.98 -4.84
N VAL A 435 4.94 21.77 -4.27
CA VAL A 435 6.18 21.06 -3.94
C VAL A 435 6.18 19.70 -4.61
N ARG A 436 6.75 19.65 -5.82
CA ARG A 436 6.78 18.44 -6.66
C ARG A 436 7.46 17.23 -6.05
N ASP A 437 8.41 17.48 -5.17
CA ASP A 437 9.01 16.40 -4.40
C ASP A 437 8.01 16.01 -3.31
N THR A 438 7.31 14.91 -3.56
CA THR A 438 6.29 14.35 -2.65
C THR A 438 6.89 13.78 -1.38
N ASP A 439 8.22 13.60 -1.33
CA ASP A 439 8.91 13.18 -0.12
C ASP A 439 8.94 14.29 0.95
N TRP A 440 8.58 15.53 0.58
CA TRP A 440 8.27 16.59 1.55
C TRP A 440 6.86 16.43 2.10
N GLU A 441 6.75 16.32 3.41
CA GLU A 441 5.51 16.15 4.16
C GLU A 441 5.24 17.38 5.04
N ILE A 442 3.96 17.67 5.29
CA ILE A 442 3.52 18.75 6.18
C ILE A 442 3.41 18.19 7.59
N GLU A 443 4.19 18.72 8.52
CA GLU A 443 4.37 18.10 9.84
C GLU A 443 3.98 18.99 11.01
N GLY A 444 3.55 20.21 10.72
CA GLY A 444 3.19 21.13 11.78
C GLY A 444 2.60 22.42 11.28
N LEU A 445 1.66 22.94 12.07
CA LEU A 445 0.97 24.18 11.82
C LEU A 445 1.17 25.09 13.03
N TYR A 446 1.78 26.26 12.84
CA TYR A 446 2.06 27.20 13.92
C TYR A 446 2.25 28.62 13.38
N ASP A 447 1.67 29.63 14.02
CA ASP A 447 1.91 31.04 13.68
C ASP A 447 3.24 31.50 14.30
N VAL A 448 4.31 31.47 13.49
CA VAL A 448 5.67 31.74 13.95
C VAL A 448 5.89 33.22 14.20
N ASP A 449 5.36 34.07 13.32
CA ASP A 449 5.59 35.51 13.35
C ASP A 449 4.51 36.29 14.12
N ASN A 450 3.52 35.59 14.69
CA ASN A 450 2.38 36.12 15.44
C ASN A 450 1.56 37.13 14.63
N ASN A 451 1.49 36.95 13.31
CA ASN A 451 0.71 37.81 12.43
C ASN A 451 -0.79 37.42 12.39
N GLY A 452 -1.15 36.34 13.10
CA GLY A 452 -2.49 35.77 13.14
C GLY A 452 -2.76 34.76 12.02
N ILE A 453 -1.76 34.46 11.18
CA ILE A 453 -1.81 33.54 10.06
C ILE A 453 -0.95 32.32 10.38
N THR A 454 -1.51 31.14 10.20
CA THR A 454 -0.80 29.88 10.46
C THR A 454 0.32 29.65 9.44
N ASP A 455 1.53 29.34 9.91
CA ASP A 455 2.66 28.92 9.06
C ASP A 455 2.77 27.39 9.00
N ILE A 456 3.40 26.88 7.94
CA ILE A 456 3.46 25.44 7.64
C ILE A 456 4.90 24.92 7.82
N PHE A 457 5.07 23.89 8.64
CA PHE A 457 6.33 23.19 8.85
C PHE A 457 6.42 21.97 7.96
N TRP A 458 7.60 21.76 7.39
CA TRP A 458 7.87 20.76 6.37
C TRP A 458 9.07 19.91 6.75
N ARG A 459 9.00 18.62 6.43
CA ARG A 459 10.14 17.69 6.52
C ARG A 459 10.22 16.82 5.29
N ASN A 460 11.43 16.51 4.82
CA ASN A 460 11.64 15.56 3.74
C ASN A 460 12.09 14.19 4.29
N TYR A 461 11.29 13.15 4.04
CA TYR A 461 11.56 11.77 4.47
C TYR A 461 12.16 10.88 3.38
N GLY A 462 12.31 11.45 2.19
CA GLY A 462 12.83 10.78 1.01
C GLY A 462 14.27 10.32 1.15
N ASN A 463 14.73 9.60 0.13
CA ASN A 463 16.14 9.21 -0.02
C ASN A 463 16.88 10.09 -1.05
N GLY A 464 16.24 11.18 -1.48
CA GLY A 464 16.75 12.10 -2.49
C GLY A 464 17.73 13.15 -1.95
N PRO A 465 18.13 14.13 -2.77
CA PRO A 465 19.02 15.24 -2.37
C PRO A 465 18.47 16.12 -1.24
N ASP A 466 17.16 16.06 -1.00
CA ASP A 466 16.48 16.78 0.06
C ASP A 466 16.26 15.94 1.32
N SER A 467 16.69 14.67 1.33
CA SER A 467 16.55 13.75 2.47
C SER A 467 16.96 14.39 3.79
N GLY A 468 16.04 14.34 4.76
CA GLY A 468 16.25 14.85 6.10
C GLY A 468 16.22 16.37 6.24
N LYS A 469 15.99 17.13 5.16
CA LYS A 469 15.82 18.58 5.22
C LYS A 469 14.48 18.94 5.87
N ASN A 470 14.48 20.14 6.43
CA ASN A 470 13.36 20.70 7.19
C ASN A 470 13.14 22.13 6.70
N ALA A 471 11.89 22.59 6.63
CA ALA A 471 11.59 23.96 6.21
C ALA A 471 10.34 24.52 6.91
N VAL A 472 10.20 25.84 6.86
CA VAL A 472 8.98 26.56 7.26
C VAL A 472 8.54 27.43 6.11
N TRP A 473 7.26 27.35 5.77
CA TRP A 473 6.58 28.28 4.90
C TRP A 473 5.85 29.30 5.74
N PHE A 474 6.37 30.52 5.74
CA PHE A 474 5.63 31.62 6.30
C PHE A 474 4.46 31.97 5.37
N MET A 475 3.25 31.90 5.88
CA MET A 475 2.04 32.17 5.12
C MET A 475 1.66 33.64 5.25
N THR A 476 0.92 34.15 4.27
CA THR A 476 0.40 35.51 4.28
C THR A 476 -0.96 35.56 3.62
N PHE A 477 -1.72 36.59 3.94
CA PHE A 477 -3.03 36.86 3.36
C PHE A 477 -3.04 38.27 2.79
N ASP A 478 -3.20 38.39 1.47
CA ASP A 478 -3.45 39.66 0.81
C ASP A 478 -4.95 39.84 0.56
N ALA A 479 -5.49 41.02 0.85
CA ALA A 479 -6.92 41.28 0.72
C ALA A 479 -7.45 41.13 -0.72
N ASN A 480 -6.58 41.22 -1.74
CA ASN A 480 -6.93 41.10 -3.15
C ASN A 480 -6.60 39.71 -3.72
N THR A 481 -5.45 39.13 -3.37
CA THR A 481 -4.98 37.85 -3.94
C THR A 481 -5.20 36.64 -3.03
N GLY A 482 -5.61 36.87 -1.79
CA GLY A 482 -5.90 35.84 -0.80
C GLY A 482 -4.67 35.22 -0.17
N ILE A 483 -4.85 34.02 0.38
CA ILE A 483 -3.77 33.27 1.02
C ILE A 483 -2.71 32.84 0.02
N ASP A 484 -1.44 33.01 0.37
CA ASP A 484 -0.33 32.37 -0.31
C ASP A 484 0.87 32.20 0.63
N VAL A 485 1.91 31.52 0.14
CA VAL A 485 3.22 31.58 0.78
C VAL A 485 3.74 33.02 0.67
N ASP A 486 4.27 33.58 1.74
CA ASP A 486 4.85 34.91 1.68
C ASP A 486 6.12 34.90 0.82
N LEU A 487 6.01 35.53 -0.36
CA LEU A 487 7.10 35.73 -1.32
C LEU A 487 7.61 37.17 -1.36
N SER A 488 7.12 38.05 -0.47
CA SER A 488 7.45 39.49 -0.42
C SER A 488 8.95 39.76 -0.21
N SER A 489 9.69 38.73 0.21
CA SER A 489 11.13 38.61 -0.02
C SER A 489 11.45 37.20 -0.52
N THR A 490 12.48 37.04 -1.35
CA THR A 490 12.90 35.77 -1.98
C THR A 490 13.32 34.65 -0.99
N THR A 491 13.08 34.81 0.31
CA THR A 491 13.63 33.97 1.39
C THR A 491 12.69 33.77 2.60
N ARG A 492 11.38 34.06 2.51
CA ARG A 492 10.42 33.72 3.60
C ARG A 492 9.98 32.26 3.63
N THR A 493 10.41 31.40 2.70
CA THR A 493 10.59 29.97 3.02
C THR A 493 11.96 29.79 3.67
N GLN A 494 12.01 29.34 4.92
CA GLN A 494 13.27 29.12 5.61
C GLN A 494 13.57 27.65 5.75
N THR A 495 14.75 27.21 5.28
CA THR A 495 15.29 25.90 5.64
C THR A 495 15.73 25.90 7.10
N LEU A 496 15.28 24.91 7.86
CA LEU A 496 15.75 24.66 9.21
C LEU A 496 16.97 23.74 9.20
N ARG A 497 17.54 23.50 10.37
CA ARG A 497 18.67 22.56 10.52
C ARG A 497 18.24 21.17 10.01
N PRO A 498 18.95 20.55 9.05
CA PRO A 498 18.61 19.22 8.57
C PRO A 498 18.89 18.16 9.64
N VAL A 499 18.09 17.10 9.60
CA VAL A 499 18.27 15.86 10.37
C VAL A 499 18.37 14.72 9.35
N GLU A 500 19.60 14.35 9.00
CA GLU A 500 19.91 13.36 7.95
C GLU A 500 19.29 11.99 8.20
N ASP A 501 19.14 11.60 9.47
CA ASP A 501 18.44 10.38 9.83
C ASP A 501 16.94 10.60 9.74
N THR A 502 16.33 10.13 8.66
CA THR A 502 14.88 10.23 8.39
C THR A 502 14.02 9.43 9.35
N ASN A 503 14.59 8.55 10.19
CA ASN A 503 13.85 7.91 11.28
C ASN A 503 13.50 8.90 12.40
N TRP A 504 14.13 10.09 12.43
CA TRP A 504 13.63 11.20 13.22
C TRP A 504 12.47 11.85 12.48
N GLU A 505 11.30 11.84 13.09
CA GLU A 505 10.08 12.44 12.58
C GLU A 505 9.72 13.68 13.42
N MET A 506 9.12 14.68 12.77
CA MET A 506 8.56 15.85 13.45
C MET A 506 7.16 15.48 13.92
N GLU A 507 6.95 15.48 15.23
CA GLU A 507 5.69 14.98 15.81
C GLU A 507 4.79 16.09 16.30
N GLY A 508 5.21 17.34 16.13
CA GLY A 508 4.49 18.46 16.71
C GLY A 508 5.27 19.74 16.65
N VAL A 509 4.55 20.82 16.36
CA VAL A 509 5.10 22.17 16.37
C VAL A 509 4.20 23.07 17.20
N THR A 510 4.74 23.55 18.31
CA THR A 510 4.04 24.50 19.19
C THR A 510 5.02 25.20 20.11
N ASN A 511 4.52 25.99 21.05
CA ASN A 511 5.30 26.51 22.14
C ASN A 511 5.18 25.62 23.38
N PHE A 512 5.86 24.46 23.40
CA PHE A 512 5.84 23.52 24.52
C PHE A 512 6.32 24.10 25.87
N GLY A 513 6.77 25.36 25.96
CA GLY A 513 7.29 25.92 27.21
C GLY A 513 6.95 27.38 27.48
N GLY A 514 5.92 27.94 26.82
CA GLY A 514 5.45 29.32 27.05
C GLY A 514 6.45 30.43 26.66
N SER A 515 7.55 30.10 26.01
CA SER A 515 8.63 31.03 25.60
C SER A 515 8.37 31.67 24.22
N SER A 516 9.12 32.69 23.81
CA SER A 516 8.95 33.25 22.44
C SER A 516 9.50 32.30 21.37
N GLY A 517 8.67 31.96 20.37
CA GLY A 517 9.05 31.20 19.16
C GLY A 517 8.65 29.71 19.18
N PRO A 518 8.64 29.06 18.01
CA PRO A 518 8.19 27.68 17.85
C PRO A 518 9.19 26.68 18.42
N GLN A 519 8.66 25.54 18.85
CA GLN A 519 9.41 24.37 19.29
C GLN A 519 8.88 23.15 18.54
N ILE A 520 9.81 22.28 18.14
CA ILE A 520 9.52 21.08 17.36
C ILE A 520 9.76 19.87 18.25
N LEU A 521 8.73 19.05 18.44
CA LEU A 521 8.83 17.72 19.04
C LEU A 521 9.34 16.74 17.99
N TRP A 522 10.32 15.93 18.38
CA TRP A 522 11.00 14.98 17.53
C TRP A 522 10.92 13.58 18.13
N ARG A 523 10.66 12.58 17.29
CA ARG A 523 10.70 11.17 17.69
C ARG A 523 11.57 10.39 16.73
N ASN A 524 12.51 9.60 17.26
CA ASN A 524 13.21 8.61 16.44
C ASN A 524 12.53 7.26 16.52
N TYR A 525 11.86 6.83 15.46
CA TYR A 525 11.10 5.58 15.44
C TYR A 525 11.95 4.32 15.29
N ARG A 526 13.23 4.46 14.95
CA ARG A 526 14.19 3.34 14.92
C ARG A 526 14.84 3.10 16.28
N THR A 527 15.16 4.18 17.00
CA THR A 527 16.01 4.12 18.19
C THR A 527 15.22 4.35 19.48
N GLY A 528 14.00 4.86 19.38
CA GLY A 528 13.18 5.23 20.51
C GLY A 528 13.59 6.52 21.20
N ASP A 529 14.47 7.33 20.59
CA ASP A 529 14.87 8.63 21.12
C ASP A 529 13.78 9.68 20.91
N ILE A 530 13.77 10.71 21.76
CA ILE A 530 12.83 11.84 21.67
C ILE A 530 13.63 13.13 21.90
N ALA A 531 13.28 14.21 21.22
CA ALA A 531 13.87 15.51 21.43
C ALA A 531 12.84 16.64 21.27
N ILE A 532 13.11 17.78 21.91
CA ILE A 532 12.40 19.03 21.65
C ILE A 532 13.43 20.04 21.18
N TRP A 533 13.24 20.60 20.00
CA TRP A 533 14.12 21.60 19.42
C TRP A 533 13.42 22.96 19.46
N ALA A 534 14.02 23.91 20.17
CA ALA A 534 13.47 25.25 20.29
C ALA A 534 14.11 26.20 19.28
N TYR A 535 13.30 27.02 18.63
CA TYR A 535 13.77 28.06 17.72
C TYR A 535 13.45 29.45 18.28
N ASN A 536 14.37 30.40 18.05
CA ASN A 536 14.12 31.83 18.25
C ASN A 536 13.65 32.42 16.93
N TYR A 537 12.59 33.24 16.96
CA TYR A 537 12.15 34.06 15.83
C TYR A 537 12.59 35.51 16.03
N ASP A 538 13.27 36.10 15.04
CA ASP A 538 13.62 37.53 14.99
C ASP A 538 12.91 38.21 13.84
N SER A 539 11.89 39.01 14.16
CA SER A 539 11.10 39.77 13.18
C SER A 539 11.87 40.86 12.44
N ASN A 540 13.09 41.19 12.88
CA ASN A 540 13.94 42.17 12.20
C ASN A 540 14.86 41.52 11.15
N VAL A 541 14.95 40.19 11.13
CA VAL A 541 15.79 39.44 10.20
C VAL A 541 14.91 38.87 9.09
N ALA A 542 15.03 39.43 7.88
CA ALA A 542 14.40 38.84 6.71
C ALA A 542 15.19 37.61 6.23
N GLY A 543 14.48 36.57 5.81
CA GLY A 543 15.05 35.44 5.08
C GLY A 543 15.50 34.24 5.93
N THR A 544 16.51 33.50 5.45
CA THR A 544 17.00 32.23 6.04
C THR A 544 17.67 32.34 7.41
N GLY A 545 17.48 33.46 8.12
CA GLY A 545 17.99 33.70 9.47
C GLY A 545 16.92 34.14 10.48
N ALA A 546 15.65 34.23 10.08
CA ALA A 546 14.56 34.65 10.97
C ALA A 546 14.36 33.65 12.12
N LEU A 547 14.41 32.34 11.81
CA LEU A 547 14.45 31.26 12.80
C LEU A 547 15.89 30.79 13.03
N THR A 548 16.28 30.70 14.30
CA THR A 548 17.59 30.16 14.71
C THR A 548 17.41 29.11 15.80
N LEU A 549 18.08 27.95 15.65
CA LEU A 549 18.01 26.87 16.64
C LEU A 549 18.66 27.32 17.95
N ASP A 550 17.88 27.29 19.03
CA ASP A 550 18.32 27.60 20.38
C ASP A 550 18.73 26.32 21.12
N LEU A 551 20.02 26.01 21.11
CA LEU A 551 20.56 24.85 21.82
C LEU A 551 20.40 24.94 23.34
N SER A 552 20.22 26.14 23.90
CA SER A 552 20.03 26.31 25.34
C SER A 552 18.62 25.91 25.79
N ARG A 553 17.64 26.01 24.90
CA ARG A 553 16.24 25.59 25.08
C ARG A 553 15.89 24.24 24.44
N SER A 554 16.79 23.67 23.64
CA SER A 554 16.59 22.34 23.04
C SER A 554 16.99 21.21 23.99
N ARG A 555 16.24 20.11 24.00
CA ARG A 555 16.45 18.95 24.89
C ARG A 555 16.37 17.64 24.13
N THR A 556 17.15 16.66 24.56
CA THR A 556 17.01 15.25 24.15
C THR A 556 16.73 14.43 25.40
N LEU A 557 15.77 13.53 25.30
CA LEU A 557 15.42 12.62 26.37
C LEU A 557 16.50 11.58 26.59
N ALA A 558 16.96 11.43 27.83
CA ALA A 558 17.96 10.42 28.18
C ALA A 558 17.38 9.00 28.12
N ARG A 559 16.08 8.86 28.41
CA ARG A 559 15.37 7.59 28.38
C ARG A 559 14.80 7.34 26.99
N ARG A 560 15.13 6.19 26.42
CA ARG A 560 14.55 5.68 25.18
C ARG A 560 13.18 5.05 25.47
N VAL A 561 12.18 5.43 24.69
CA VAL A 561 10.88 4.76 24.68
C VAL A 561 10.91 3.66 23.63
N PRO A 562 10.53 2.42 23.96
CA PRO A 562 10.43 1.34 22.99
C PRO A 562 9.64 1.75 21.73
N THR A 563 10.03 1.22 20.58
CA THR A 563 9.52 1.63 19.26
C THR A 563 8.12 1.10 18.95
N ASP A 564 7.56 0.25 19.83
CA ASP A 564 6.15 -0.16 19.78
C ASP A 564 5.20 0.86 20.43
N TRP A 565 5.75 1.92 21.03
CA TRP A 565 5.02 3.10 21.46
C TRP A 565 5.17 4.25 20.45
N THR A 566 4.04 4.87 20.16
CA THR A 566 3.87 5.95 19.19
C THR A 566 3.30 7.18 19.89
N ILE A 567 3.68 8.39 19.46
CA ILE A 567 3.15 9.64 20.02
C ILE A 567 1.84 9.95 19.31
N GLU A 568 0.69 9.83 19.93
CA GLU A 568 -0.60 10.01 19.21
C GLU A 568 -1.12 11.45 19.25
N GLY A 569 -0.46 12.33 19.98
CA GLY A 569 -0.89 13.70 20.16
C GLY A 569 -0.07 14.38 21.25
N TRP A 570 -0.19 15.70 21.32
CA TRP A 570 0.33 16.47 22.42
C TRP A 570 -0.68 17.53 22.81
N ALA A 571 -0.94 17.64 24.10
CA ALA A 571 -1.90 18.60 24.61
C ALA A 571 -1.77 18.78 26.11
N ASP A 572 -2.33 19.86 26.65
CA ASP A 572 -2.33 20.06 28.10
C ASP A 572 -3.33 19.09 28.77
N PHE A 573 -2.83 18.00 29.34
CA PHE A 573 -3.64 16.99 30.02
C PHE A 573 -3.75 17.25 31.53
N ASN A 574 -3.20 18.35 32.04
CA ASN A 574 -3.12 18.61 33.47
C ASN A 574 -3.39 20.08 33.87
N ASN A 575 -3.77 20.93 32.91
CA ASN A 575 -4.12 22.32 33.07
C ASN A 575 -3.00 23.17 33.72
N ASP A 576 -1.74 22.92 33.33
CA ASP A 576 -0.58 23.74 33.72
C ASP A 576 -0.10 24.68 32.61
N ALA A 577 -0.84 24.73 31.49
CA ALA A 577 -0.57 25.45 30.26
C ALA A 577 0.70 24.97 29.53
N ILE A 578 1.16 23.76 29.81
CA ILE A 578 2.26 23.09 29.12
C ILE A 578 1.67 21.87 28.39
N PRO A 579 1.82 21.78 27.06
CA PRO A 579 1.39 20.58 26.35
C PRO A 579 2.21 19.38 26.81
N ASP A 580 1.52 18.31 27.22
CA ASP A 580 2.04 16.99 27.52
C ASP A 580 2.00 16.09 26.26
N ILE A 581 2.50 14.86 26.34
CA ILE A 581 2.51 13.91 25.21
C ILE A 581 1.63 12.70 25.48
N LEU A 582 0.71 12.41 24.57
CA LEU A 582 -0.06 11.18 24.56
C LEU A 582 0.73 10.09 23.82
N TRP A 583 0.85 8.93 24.46
CA TRP A 583 1.49 7.74 23.92
C TRP A 583 0.50 6.60 23.81
N ARG A 584 0.60 5.84 22.72
CA ARG A 584 -0.13 4.58 22.54
C ARG A 584 0.82 3.46 22.14
N ASN A 585 0.58 2.27 22.69
CA ASN A 585 1.23 1.05 22.27
C ASN A 585 0.28 0.22 21.41
N TYR A 586 0.48 0.24 20.09
CA TYR A 586 -0.38 -0.50 19.16
C TYR A 586 -0.18 -2.03 19.18
N ARG A 587 0.77 -2.54 19.97
CA ARG A 587 0.98 -3.97 20.19
C ARG A 587 0.23 -4.49 21.42
N THR A 588 0.17 -3.72 22.50
CA THR A 588 -0.41 -4.13 23.78
C THR A 588 -1.75 -3.46 24.07
N GLY A 589 -2.06 -2.36 23.39
CA GLY A 589 -3.21 -1.51 23.68
C GLY A 589 -3.00 -0.58 24.88
N GLU A 590 -1.80 -0.56 25.46
CA GLU A 590 -1.45 0.35 26.55
C GLU A 590 -1.40 1.80 26.07
N ASN A 591 -1.74 2.72 26.98
CA ASN A 591 -1.75 4.15 26.73
C ASN A 591 -1.04 4.86 27.88
N ALA A 592 -0.34 5.96 27.61
CA ALA A 592 0.31 6.74 28.66
C ALA A 592 0.31 8.22 28.31
N ILE A 593 0.31 9.06 29.33
CA ILE A 593 0.54 10.49 29.19
C ILE A 593 1.88 10.81 29.83
N TRP A 594 2.72 11.50 29.08
CA TRP A 594 4.03 11.94 29.49
C TRP A 594 3.99 13.43 29.73
N LYS A 595 3.98 13.80 31.01
CA LYS A 595 3.93 15.20 31.38
C LYS A 595 5.20 15.95 31.02
N LEU A 596 5.04 17.12 30.43
CA LEU A 596 6.11 18.05 30.18
C LEU A 596 6.17 19.04 31.34
N ASN A 597 7.37 19.29 31.84
CA ASN A 597 7.60 20.26 32.90
C ASN A 597 8.38 21.45 32.36
N ASN A 598 8.34 22.58 33.06
CA ASN A 598 9.21 23.71 32.78
C ASN A 598 10.28 23.88 33.86
N THR A 599 11.48 24.33 33.46
CA THR A 599 12.50 24.78 34.42
C THR A 599 11.96 25.90 35.32
N THR A 600 12.58 26.11 36.49
CA THR A 600 12.18 27.16 37.45
C THR A 600 12.20 28.58 36.85
N THR A 601 12.89 28.78 35.72
CA THR A 601 12.92 30.04 34.95
C THR A 601 11.79 30.17 33.92
N GLY A 602 10.92 29.17 33.78
CA GLY A 602 9.68 29.23 33.01
C GLY A 602 9.80 29.23 31.49
N ASN A 603 10.97 28.95 30.90
CA ASN A 603 11.20 29.12 29.45
C ASN A 603 11.81 27.89 28.76
N ASN A 604 11.82 26.73 29.41
CA ASN A 604 12.57 25.57 28.94
C ASN A 604 11.86 24.28 29.33
N PRO A 605 11.05 23.71 28.43
CA PRO A 605 10.34 22.49 28.70
C PRO A 605 11.30 21.31 28.71
N TYR A 606 11.10 20.41 29.65
CA TYR A 606 11.84 19.17 29.75
C TYR A 606 10.93 18.06 30.25
N PHE A 607 11.27 16.85 29.86
CA PHE A 607 10.60 15.65 30.32
C PHE A 607 11.20 15.16 31.62
N ASN A 608 10.35 14.66 32.51
CA ASN A 608 10.75 13.89 33.66
C ASN A 608 10.05 12.53 33.56
N ASP A 609 10.81 11.45 33.45
CA ASP A 609 10.24 10.10 33.29
C ASP A 609 9.48 9.62 34.52
N ALA A 610 9.71 10.26 35.69
CA ALA A 610 8.92 10.03 36.90
C ALA A 610 7.51 10.65 36.85
N ASP A 611 7.26 11.58 35.93
CA ASP A 611 6.01 12.33 35.87
C ASP A 611 5.02 11.79 34.83
N GLY A 612 5.45 10.82 34.01
CA GLY A 612 4.56 10.08 33.12
C GLY A 612 3.70 9.07 33.88
N TYR A 613 2.45 8.92 33.46
CA TYR A 613 1.52 7.95 34.04
C TYR A 613 0.83 7.14 32.93
N VAL A 614 0.52 5.88 33.23
CA VAL A 614 -0.24 5.00 32.35
C VAL A 614 -1.71 5.32 32.55
N ILE A 615 -2.43 5.53 31.46
CA ILE A 615 -3.88 5.71 31.47
C ILE A 615 -4.55 4.37 31.10
N THR A 616 -5.88 4.31 31.19
CA THR A 616 -6.58 3.07 30.91
C THR A 616 -6.17 2.47 29.55
N PRO A 617 -5.83 1.17 29.47
CA PRO A 617 -5.48 0.51 28.21
C PRO A 617 -6.74 0.17 27.40
N ILE A 618 -6.65 0.27 26.07
CA ILE A 618 -7.64 -0.28 25.13
C ILE A 618 -7.01 -1.48 24.43
N ALA A 619 -7.28 -2.68 24.95
CA ALA A 619 -6.71 -3.94 24.44
C ALA A 619 -7.05 -4.22 22.96
N ASP A 620 -8.19 -3.71 22.47
CA ASP A 620 -8.51 -3.76 21.05
C ASP A 620 -7.74 -2.67 20.29
N THR A 621 -6.63 -3.08 19.67
CA THR A 621 -5.70 -2.20 18.96
C THR A 621 -6.28 -1.60 17.68
N GLN A 622 -7.49 -1.98 17.28
CA GLN A 622 -8.23 -1.34 16.18
C GLN A 622 -8.83 0.01 16.56
N TRP A 623 -8.93 0.30 17.86
CA TRP A 623 -9.12 1.67 18.32
C TRP A 623 -7.80 2.42 18.14
N GLU A 624 -7.81 3.41 17.26
CA GLU A 624 -6.72 4.35 17.06
C GLU A 624 -7.17 5.71 17.60
N VAL A 625 -6.21 6.52 18.07
CA VAL A 625 -6.47 7.91 18.40
C VAL A 625 -6.69 8.65 17.08
N ALA A 626 -7.77 9.41 17.00
CA ALA A 626 -8.11 10.21 15.84
C ALA A 626 -7.70 11.67 16.04
N ASP A 627 -7.88 12.22 17.24
CA ASP A 627 -7.44 13.56 17.60
C ASP A 627 -7.34 13.71 19.13
N VAL A 628 -6.64 14.74 19.57
CA VAL A 628 -6.53 15.19 20.96
C VAL A 628 -6.86 16.67 21.02
N ILE A 629 -7.95 17.03 21.69
CA ILE A 629 -8.41 18.41 21.85
C ILE A 629 -9.27 18.51 23.10
N ASP A 630 -9.28 19.68 23.74
CA ASP A 630 -10.19 19.99 24.85
C ASP A 630 -11.61 20.18 24.29
N PHE A 631 -12.41 19.10 24.26
CA PHE A 631 -13.76 19.16 23.70
C PHE A 631 -14.72 19.89 24.63
N ASP A 632 -14.50 19.83 25.97
CA ASP A 632 -15.43 20.37 26.98
C ASP A 632 -15.06 21.75 27.50
N THR A 633 -13.92 22.29 27.07
CA THR A 633 -13.38 23.60 27.40
C THR A 633 -13.02 23.75 28.89
N ASP A 634 -12.72 22.65 29.58
CA ASP A 634 -12.32 22.66 30.99
C ASP A 634 -10.83 22.98 31.21
N GLY A 635 -10.07 23.06 30.11
CA GLY A 635 -8.62 23.31 30.09
C GLY A 635 -7.77 22.04 30.13
N VAL A 636 -8.38 20.86 30.11
CA VAL A 636 -7.75 19.55 29.99
C VAL A 636 -8.11 18.96 28.65
N ALA A 637 -7.12 18.48 27.91
CA ALA A 637 -7.36 17.88 26.62
C ALA A 637 -7.98 16.49 26.72
N ASP A 638 -8.95 16.22 25.85
CA ASP A 638 -9.64 14.94 25.71
C ASP A 638 -9.05 14.13 24.56
N ILE A 639 -9.45 12.85 24.47
CA ILE A 639 -8.97 11.93 23.42
C ILE A 639 -10.14 11.43 22.57
N LEU A 640 -10.11 11.72 21.27
CA LEU A 640 -11.02 11.17 20.29
C LEU A 640 -10.48 9.84 19.76
N TRP A 641 -11.31 8.80 19.83
CA TRP A 641 -11.00 7.44 19.43
C TRP A 641 -11.85 7.00 18.25
N ARG A 642 -11.23 6.26 17.31
CA ARG A 642 -11.88 5.66 16.14
C ARG A 642 -11.54 4.18 16.03
N ASN A 643 -12.54 3.31 15.91
CA ASN A 643 -12.33 1.88 15.68
C ASN A 643 -12.36 1.52 14.19
N TYR A 644 -11.20 1.30 13.59
CA TYR A 644 -11.06 1.01 12.16
C TYR A 644 -11.50 -0.41 11.74
N ARG A 645 -12.09 -1.20 12.65
CA ARG A 645 -12.73 -2.48 12.34
C ARG A 645 -14.26 -2.41 12.44
N THR A 646 -14.81 -1.68 13.40
CA THR A 646 -16.26 -1.70 13.70
C THR A 646 -17.00 -0.45 13.25
N GLY A 647 -16.29 0.63 12.93
CA GLY A 647 -16.93 1.92 12.69
C GLY A 647 -17.21 2.74 13.96
N GLY A 648 -16.85 2.21 15.13
CA GLY A 648 -17.09 2.88 16.41
C GLY A 648 -16.28 4.17 16.58
N ILE A 649 -16.84 5.10 17.34
CA ILE A 649 -16.25 6.39 17.70
C ILE A 649 -16.52 6.65 19.19
N GLY A 650 -15.54 7.15 19.92
CA GLY A 650 -15.72 7.54 21.31
C GLY A 650 -14.81 8.69 21.70
N ILE A 651 -15.24 9.49 22.66
CA ILE A 651 -14.42 10.53 23.29
C ILE A 651 -14.15 10.10 24.72
N TRP A 652 -12.88 10.11 25.10
CA TRP A 652 -12.47 10.05 26.50
C TRP A 652 -12.38 11.48 27.02
N GLY A 653 -13.38 11.85 27.82
CA GLY A 653 -13.33 13.07 28.63
C GLY A 653 -12.28 12.89 29.70
N MET A 654 -11.16 13.59 29.60
CA MET A 654 -10.01 13.43 30.48
C MET A 654 -10.19 14.30 31.72
N GLN A 655 -9.63 13.86 32.83
CA GLN A 655 -9.56 14.66 34.06
C GLN A 655 -8.09 14.93 34.38
N ASN A 656 -7.83 16.10 34.99
CA ASN A 656 -6.50 16.50 35.45
C ASN A 656 -5.82 15.46 36.39
N SER A 657 -6.59 14.57 37.02
CA SER A 657 -6.03 13.48 37.82
C SER A 657 -5.33 12.36 37.02
N GLY A 658 -5.42 12.39 35.69
CA GLY A 658 -4.58 11.60 34.78
C GLY A 658 -5.22 10.32 34.24
N ASP A 659 -6.54 10.20 34.18
CA ASP A 659 -7.20 9.18 33.35
C ASP A 659 -8.52 9.76 32.84
N TYR A 660 -9.30 9.03 32.06
CA TYR A 660 -10.62 9.50 31.64
C TYR A 660 -11.63 9.48 32.80
N ASP A 661 -12.59 10.39 32.80
CA ASP A 661 -13.79 10.33 33.62
C ASP A 661 -14.89 9.54 32.88
N PRO A 662 -15.35 8.38 33.39
CA PRO A 662 -16.47 7.65 32.81
C PRO A 662 -17.78 8.46 32.69
N ALA A 663 -17.95 9.54 33.46
CA ALA A 663 -19.12 10.41 33.39
C ALA A 663 -19.09 11.34 32.16
N GLU A 664 -17.93 11.91 31.86
CA GLU A 664 -17.67 12.81 30.72
C GLU A 664 -17.29 12.04 29.45
N THR A 665 -16.88 10.78 29.59
CA THR A 665 -16.60 9.88 28.47
C THR A 665 -17.88 9.45 27.76
N ASN A 666 -17.83 9.49 26.44
CA ASN A 666 -18.99 9.26 25.60
C ASN A 666 -18.67 8.34 24.44
N ALA A 667 -19.41 7.23 24.30
CA ALA A 667 -19.51 6.56 23.01
C ALA A 667 -20.45 7.39 22.16
N ILE A 668 -20.00 7.92 21.03
CA ILE A 668 -20.87 8.76 20.20
C ILE A 668 -21.83 7.82 19.46
N ILE A 669 -23.04 7.69 20.01
CA ILE A 669 -24.10 6.76 19.57
C ILE A 669 -24.89 7.36 18.40
N THR A 670 -24.20 7.71 17.32
CA THR A 670 -24.81 7.72 15.98
C THR A 670 -24.48 6.40 15.30
N PRO A 671 -25.19 5.94 14.24
CA PRO A 671 -24.87 4.66 13.62
C PRO A 671 -23.37 4.62 13.33
N PRO A 672 -22.66 3.55 13.73
CA PRO A 672 -21.22 3.47 13.50
C PRO A 672 -20.93 3.78 12.03
N VAL A 673 -19.86 4.54 11.78
CA VAL A 673 -19.37 4.79 10.41
C VAL A 673 -18.68 3.51 9.96
N THR A 674 -19.50 2.52 9.59
CA THR A 674 -19.07 1.16 9.28
C THR A 674 -18.21 1.09 8.01
N ASP A 675 -18.29 2.10 7.14
CA ASP A 675 -17.32 2.30 6.09
C ASP A 675 -16.03 2.91 6.69
N THR A 676 -15.06 2.03 6.96
CA THR A 676 -13.77 2.35 7.57
C THR A 676 -12.84 3.15 6.65
N GLN A 677 -13.24 3.37 5.39
CA GLN A 677 -12.56 4.30 4.47
C GLN A 677 -12.79 5.74 4.87
N TRP A 678 -13.87 6.03 5.61
CA TRP A 678 -14.06 7.31 6.27
C TRP A 678 -13.16 7.40 7.49
N ARG A 679 -12.23 8.35 7.42
CA ARG A 679 -11.31 8.74 8.49
C ARG A 679 -11.68 10.11 9.02
N ILE A 680 -11.37 10.34 10.29
CA ILE A 680 -11.42 11.67 10.89
C ILE A 680 -10.02 12.25 10.68
N ASP A 681 -9.90 13.24 9.80
CA ASP A 681 -8.62 13.83 9.41
C ASP A 681 -8.39 15.19 10.08
N GLY A 682 -9.29 15.60 10.98
CA GLY A 682 -9.06 16.74 11.85
C GLY A 682 -10.29 17.17 12.60
N THR A 683 -10.07 17.87 13.70
CA THR A 683 -11.11 18.49 14.50
C THR A 683 -10.82 19.97 14.69
N ALA A 684 -11.86 20.81 14.63
CA ALA A 684 -11.79 22.22 14.98
C ALA A 684 -13.19 22.82 15.12
N ASP A 685 -13.32 23.98 15.74
CA ASP A 685 -14.61 24.68 15.87
C ASP A 685 -14.99 25.40 14.55
N PHE A 686 -15.60 24.66 13.62
CA PHE A 686 -16.02 25.18 12.32
C PHE A 686 -17.36 25.93 12.39
N THR A 687 -18.18 25.66 13.39
CA THR A 687 -19.48 26.30 13.61
C THR A 687 -19.41 27.58 14.45
N GLY A 688 -18.40 27.70 15.30
CA GLY A 688 -18.20 28.81 16.22
C GLY A 688 -19.01 28.76 17.49
N ASP A 689 -19.48 27.57 17.85
CA ASP A 689 -20.24 27.35 19.06
C ASP A 689 -19.37 26.91 20.25
N GLY A 690 -18.06 26.78 20.05
CA GLY A 690 -17.09 26.35 21.05
C GLY A 690 -16.96 24.84 21.17
N VAL A 691 -17.65 24.04 20.36
CA VAL A 691 -17.53 22.58 20.30
C VAL A 691 -16.74 22.20 19.04
N PRO A 692 -15.64 21.43 19.14
CA PRO A 692 -14.92 20.98 17.96
C PRO A 692 -15.77 20.08 17.06
N ASP A 693 -15.91 20.50 15.80
CA ASP A 693 -16.51 19.77 14.69
C ASP A 693 -15.47 18.89 14.00
N TRP A 694 -15.93 17.91 13.22
CA TRP A 694 -15.05 16.90 12.63
C TRP A 694 -15.01 16.97 11.11
N VAL A 695 -13.79 16.92 10.57
CA VAL A 695 -13.55 16.76 9.14
C VAL A 695 -13.29 15.29 8.84
N TRP A 696 -14.08 14.76 7.93
CA TRP A 696 -14.02 13.38 7.49
C TRP A 696 -13.56 13.28 6.06
N ARG A 697 -12.71 12.29 5.77
CA ARG A 697 -12.25 11.98 4.42
C ARG A 697 -12.50 10.52 4.10
N ASN A 698 -13.08 10.25 2.93
CA ASN A 698 -13.19 8.90 2.39
C ASN A 698 -12.09 8.62 1.37
N TYR A 699 -11.10 7.84 1.77
CA TYR A 699 -9.93 7.49 0.94
C TYR A 699 -10.24 6.48 -0.18
N ARG A 700 -11.50 6.02 -0.30
CA ARG A 700 -11.98 5.20 -1.42
C ARG A 700 -12.78 6.00 -2.43
N THR A 701 -13.71 6.84 -1.97
CA THR A 701 -14.62 7.57 -2.87
C THR A 701 -14.07 8.92 -3.28
N GLY A 702 -13.15 9.50 -2.52
CA GLY A 702 -12.73 10.88 -2.75
C GLY A 702 -13.58 11.91 -2.00
N GLU A 703 -14.62 11.50 -1.28
CA GLU A 703 -15.51 12.43 -0.59
C GLU A 703 -14.90 13.02 0.68
N THR A 704 -15.27 14.25 0.99
CA THR A 704 -14.99 14.93 2.27
C THR A 704 -16.31 15.37 2.87
N ASN A 705 -16.51 15.03 4.14
CA ASN A 705 -17.72 15.32 4.90
C ASN A 705 -17.35 16.09 6.16
N MET A 706 -18.21 16.99 6.59
CA MET A 706 -18.05 17.71 7.84
C MET A 706 -19.20 17.44 8.77
N TRP A 707 -18.88 17.09 10.01
CA TRP A 707 -19.83 16.79 11.05
C TRP A 707 -19.81 17.91 12.08
N ALA A 708 -20.92 18.65 12.14
CA ALA A 708 -21.18 19.60 13.20
C ALA A 708 -21.44 18.81 14.48
N MET A 709 -20.71 19.14 15.53
CA MET A 709 -20.82 18.51 16.83
C MET A 709 -21.48 19.48 17.82
N LYS A 710 -22.16 18.92 18.82
CA LYS A 710 -22.78 19.72 19.89
C LYS A 710 -22.72 19.02 21.23
N ARG A 711 -22.98 19.77 22.29
CA ARG A 711 -23.36 19.24 23.62
C ARG A 711 -24.87 19.03 23.66
N ASP A 712 -25.33 17.79 23.80
CA ASP A 712 -26.75 17.46 23.94
C ASP A 712 -27.20 17.52 25.41
N ALA A 713 -27.75 18.66 25.79
CA ALA A 713 -28.31 18.88 27.13
C ALA A 713 -29.42 17.90 27.52
N SER A 714 -30.12 17.31 26.54
CA SER A 714 -31.16 16.30 26.82
C SER A 714 -30.57 14.93 27.19
N ASN A 715 -29.28 14.71 26.92
CA ASN A 715 -28.54 13.49 27.21
C ASN A 715 -27.42 13.72 28.24
N GLY A 716 -27.64 14.65 29.18
CA GLY A 716 -26.67 14.96 30.24
C GLY A 716 -25.43 15.69 29.70
N ASP A 717 -25.63 16.65 28.80
CA ASP A 717 -24.57 17.45 28.17
C ASP A 717 -23.48 16.60 27.50
N ARG A 718 -23.84 15.46 26.89
CA ARG A 718 -22.89 14.62 26.16
C ARG A 718 -22.69 15.07 24.72
N TYR A 719 -21.51 14.80 24.14
CA TYR A 719 -21.26 15.05 22.72
C TYR A 719 -22.23 14.29 21.81
N ALA A 720 -22.74 14.97 20.79
CA ALA A 720 -23.59 14.38 19.78
C ALA A 720 -23.31 15.01 18.42
N PHE A 721 -23.51 14.21 17.38
CA PHE A 721 -23.65 14.73 16.03
C PHE A 721 -24.91 15.59 15.96
N ASP A 722 -24.79 16.80 15.43
CA ASP A 722 -25.92 17.67 15.18
C ASP A 722 -26.40 17.54 13.73
N ALA A 723 -25.51 17.86 12.80
CA ALA A 723 -25.75 17.91 11.38
C ALA A 723 -24.44 17.72 10.62
N GLY A 724 -24.52 17.50 9.31
CA GLY A 724 -23.31 17.41 8.51
C GLY A 724 -23.61 17.35 7.02
N SER A 725 -22.57 17.53 6.22
CA SER A 725 -22.67 17.49 4.78
C SER A 725 -21.40 17.00 4.11
N VAL A 726 -21.59 16.27 3.01
CA VAL A 726 -20.52 16.08 2.04
C VAL A 726 -20.30 17.43 1.35
N ILE A 727 -19.15 18.02 1.60
CA ILE A 727 -18.81 19.36 1.11
C ILE A 727 -18.15 19.30 -0.27
N PHE A 728 -17.47 18.19 -0.60
CA PHE A 728 -16.85 17.98 -1.91
C PHE A 728 -16.37 16.55 -2.12
N ARG A 729 -15.95 16.27 -3.36
CA ARG A 729 -15.29 15.03 -3.77
C ARG A 729 -14.03 15.34 -4.57
N VAL A 730 -12.87 14.94 -4.06
CA VAL A 730 -11.60 14.90 -4.77
C VAL A 730 -11.36 13.47 -5.25
N GLU A 731 -11.63 13.20 -6.53
CA GLU A 731 -11.50 11.87 -7.12
C GLU A 731 -10.09 11.30 -7.01
N ASP A 732 -9.09 12.18 -7.06
CA ASP A 732 -7.72 11.84 -6.75
C ASP A 732 -7.55 11.69 -5.23
N VAL A 733 -7.63 10.44 -4.76
CA VAL A 733 -7.52 10.08 -3.34
C VAL A 733 -6.12 10.25 -2.76
N THR A 734 -5.13 10.64 -3.58
CA THR A 734 -3.79 11.01 -3.10
C THR A 734 -3.72 12.45 -2.59
N TRP A 735 -4.83 13.19 -2.68
CA TRP A 735 -5.06 14.39 -1.90
C TRP A 735 -5.49 14.03 -0.48
N GLU A 736 -4.66 14.46 0.47
CA GLU A 736 -4.81 14.26 1.91
C GLU A 736 -5.05 15.60 2.61
N ILE A 737 -5.64 15.53 3.81
CA ILE A 737 -5.95 16.69 4.63
C ILE A 737 -4.84 16.85 5.67
N GLU A 738 -4.18 18.01 5.61
CA GLU A 738 -3.02 18.37 6.45
C GLU A 738 -3.38 19.39 7.54
N GLY A 739 -4.67 19.74 7.65
CA GLY A 739 -5.18 20.70 8.61
C GLY A 739 -6.71 20.68 8.58
N PRO A 740 -7.40 20.78 9.73
CA PRO A 740 -7.02 21.65 10.84
C PRO A 740 -6.01 21.08 11.83
N SER A 741 -5.94 19.76 11.92
CA SER A 741 -4.88 19.02 12.59
C SER A 741 -4.00 18.44 11.49
N PRO A 742 -2.67 18.67 11.46
CA PRO A 742 -1.81 17.91 10.58
C PRO A 742 -2.04 16.44 10.92
N SER A 743 -2.64 15.74 9.97
CA SER A 743 -3.07 14.37 10.16
C SER A 743 -2.02 13.48 9.53
N ARG A 744 -1.98 12.27 10.04
CA ARG A 744 -1.13 11.19 9.59
C ARG A 744 -1.11 11.04 8.06
N ASP A 745 0.02 11.39 7.44
CA ASP A 745 0.42 10.88 6.13
C ASP A 745 0.65 9.36 6.27
N ARG A 746 -0.19 8.56 5.63
CA ARG A 746 0.15 7.14 5.38
C ARG A 746 0.22 6.93 3.89
N VAL A 747 1.40 7.25 3.34
CA VAL A 747 1.85 6.77 2.01
C VAL A 747 1.74 5.26 1.91
#